data_AF-A0A2U1B050-F1
#
_entry.id   AF-A0A2U1B050-F1
#
_cell.length_a   1.000
_cell.length_b   1.000
_cell.length_c   1.000
_cell.angle_alpha   90.00
_cell.angle_beta   90.00
_cell.angle_gamma   90.00
#
_symmetry.space_group_name_H-M   'P 1'
#
loop_
_entity.id
_entity.type
_entity.pdbx_description
1 polymer ?
#
loop_
_entity_poly.entity_id
_entity_poly.type
_entity_poly.pdbx_seq_one_letter_code
_entity_poly.pdbx_strand_id
1 'polypeptide(L)'
;MAASASVERFLTRLLIRVIRRRRLLWLVCCAAVAGAVALAVFAGNYGNDLGELFPPDSESGRTFRVMQKSGLTNRVQLEFDTGDAGIEQAKLAPWLDRLAPRLAALPQVRQVDYRFRTAPLADSMRELLSFLPQLLPAPAPGEADPERAAANARRQLMFPAAGAAAMAREDPYGLRGKLMLRLNALNAVSGLAFSPLYPFMVSEDGKRASIVLDVTASSADAAASRELVGALEREFRDAPPGVACRIIAPHLHTLGNEEVLKRDITRVGIFSALFLALLFFAIYRGRLESFWIPVIPLGAALLVLGAMALFCDELFFFIIGMGGGILGLAVDHGIHVYAARHGNMGMRRLGRVGLPLLLGAATTVGVFGLLMLTGIAAYAQLGIFAGASLLTSLILSYLLLPTLLPGSGGRRPRFPVPHPPERWAGRTAAVWLVALAAAVWFASELRVKLSLSEFDGSPREVIEAEAAFNRAWRVAPAPAVLMVLAPDPETLARRGEAWSARLAALPGMAGRSFSPTDLWPSEKTRQENLTAWRGVDLDRLERELAAAARKRGLPAGFFAPFFAGVRQGVAEPGTEPPALVRAVRDRMVRANGGGYAAVLFFPDEPELVRAVRAAAAGEPECAVVSPGAFEQMLADDFGGRFLKVLAAAAAGVLALAAFFFRSAALTFLAAVPAVTAMAVLGAVFALCGTALNLIVCFTGIMLAGLTIDYGIFAVYAAKEGRGSTLPAAMGISAATTVFGAAALLFSSHPVLFHTGFALVVGVSVACAAGLLVVPALWTLFKRRGWVAGALLAAVLLAGCRSDVFEAPEYPPLELSPAETAAELAEWNRTALPRFRAQANLSIEYWRVTVPALALVRGDLPAERLAAAGLAPAGAKVFEAAGAGGVLERWELAPYFPGGDREAAAQSVYRDLAAVWLGNAPQPQEGIAPEGRFVEFSLPLPDGDELRYRFAGKPLQLVEKSCRGFWKRRWRVRYYDWKRTGGRWSVGNAVLDDDASGCRIVVRTRTVTPEGGKIE
;
A
#
# COMPACT_ATOMS: atom_id res chain seq x y z
N MET A 1 35.92 31.33 9.57
CA MET A 1 35.71 32.80 9.56
C MET A 1 36.23 33.47 8.28
N ALA A 2 37.45 33.17 7.80
CA ALA A 2 37.97 33.77 6.57
C ALA A 2 37.15 33.46 5.29
N ALA A 3 36.64 32.22 5.15
CA ALA A 3 35.83 31.81 4.00
C ALA A 3 34.48 32.55 3.92
N SER A 4 33.73 32.68 5.03
CA SER A 4 32.43 33.39 5.00
C SER A 4 32.59 34.89 4.72
N ALA A 5 33.66 35.52 5.22
CA ALA A 5 33.98 36.92 4.92
C ALA A 5 34.44 37.14 3.47
N SER A 6 35.00 36.12 2.81
CA SER A 6 35.30 36.15 1.38
C SER A 6 34.01 36.09 0.54
N VAL A 7 33.11 35.15 0.88
CA VAL A 7 31.81 34.97 0.22
C VAL A 7 30.94 36.22 0.37
N GLU A 8 30.86 36.80 1.57
CA GLU A 8 30.11 38.05 1.81
C GLU A 8 30.60 39.19 0.91
N ARG A 9 31.93 39.37 0.81
CA ARG A 9 32.54 40.42 -0.04
C ARG A 9 32.28 40.18 -1.53
N PHE A 10 32.34 38.92 -1.97
CA PHE A 10 32.04 38.55 -3.36
C PHE A 10 30.57 38.85 -3.71
N LEU A 11 29.62 38.36 -2.89
CA LEU A 11 28.19 38.57 -3.10
C LEU A 11 27.83 40.06 -3.09
N THR A 12 28.42 40.82 -2.17
CA THR A 12 28.24 42.28 -2.10
C THR A 12 28.69 42.97 -3.39
N ARG A 13 29.86 42.60 -3.94
CA ARG A 13 30.38 43.17 -5.20
C ARG A 13 29.50 42.79 -6.40
N LEU A 14 29.03 41.54 -6.44
CA LEU A 14 28.11 41.05 -7.47
C LEU A 14 26.82 41.88 -7.51
N LEU A 15 26.17 42.05 -6.35
CA LEU A 15 24.94 42.83 -6.22
C LEU A 15 25.09 44.29 -6.69
N ILE A 16 26.24 44.92 -6.40
CA ILE A 16 26.52 46.29 -6.87
C ILE A 16 26.60 46.34 -8.40
N ARG A 17 27.25 45.36 -9.05
CA ARG A 17 27.32 45.28 -10.53
C ARG A 17 25.93 45.06 -11.14
N VAL A 18 25.14 44.19 -10.52
CA VAL A 18 23.77 43.87 -10.94
C VAL A 18 22.88 45.11 -10.90
N ILE A 19 22.91 45.87 -9.81
CA ILE A 19 22.13 47.11 -9.67
C ILE A 19 22.49 48.14 -10.75
N ARG A 20 23.78 48.23 -11.14
CA ARG A 20 24.23 49.12 -12.24
C ARG A 20 23.70 48.71 -13.61
N ARG A 21 23.43 47.42 -13.85
CA ARG A 21 22.94 46.88 -15.13
C ARG A 21 21.48 46.43 -15.09
N ARG A 22 20.68 46.93 -14.13
CA ARG A 22 19.32 46.44 -13.86
C ARG A 22 18.40 46.40 -15.08
N ARG A 23 18.45 47.37 -16.00
CA ARG A 23 17.58 47.42 -17.19
C ARG A 23 17.82 46.22 -18.13
N LEU A 24 19.10 45.92 -18.41
CA LEU A 24 19.48 44.78 -19.24
C LEU A 24 19.07 43.46 -18.58
N LEU A 25 19.29 43.35 -17.27
CA LEU A 25 18.93 42.15 -16.51
C LEU A 25 17.42 41.88 -16.57
N TRP A 26 16.58 42.89 -16.33
CA TRP A 26 15.13 42.74 -16.44
C TRP A 26 14.68 42.38 -17.85
N LEU A 27 15.25 43.01 -18.88
CA LEU A 27 14.92 42.68 -20.27
C LEU A 27 15.24 41.23 -20.61
N VAL A 28 16.42 40.75 -20.22
CA VAL A 28 16.84 39.35 -20.42
C VAL A 28 15.93 38.39 -19.65
N CYS A 29 15.62 38.68 -18.39
CA CYS A 29 14.74 37.82 -17.58
C CYS A 29 13.31 37.77 -18.14
N CYS A 30 12.72 38.91 -18.52
CA CYS A 30 11.38 38.94 -19.11
C CYS A 30 11.34 38.21 -20.46
N ALA A 31 12.35 38.41 -21.32
CA ALA A 31 12.46 37.69 -22.59
C ALA A 31 12.61 36.17 -22.37
N ALA A 32 13.41 35.76 -21.39
CA ALA A 32 13.58 34.35 -21.05
C ALA A 32 12.27 33.72 -20.53
N VAL A 33 11.53 34.42 -19.66
CA VAL A 33 10.23 33.94 -19.16
C VAL A 33 9.23 33.82 -20.31
N ALA A 34 9.13 34.84 -21.18
CA ALA A 34 8.24 34.79 -22.34
C ALA A 34 8.60 33.62 -23.29
N GLY A 35 9.90 33.41 -23.54
CA GLY A 35 10.39 32.27 -24.33
C GLY A 35 10.07 30.93 -23.68
N ALA A 36 10.26 30.79 -22.36
CA ALA A 36 9.94 29.57 -21.63
C ALA A 36 8.44 29.26 -21.61
N VAL A 37 7.58 30.28 -21.50
CA VAL A 37 6.13 30.11 -21.63
C VAL A 37 5.76 29.64 -23.03
N ALA A 38 6.35 30.24 -24.07
CA ALA A 38 6.13 29.79 -25.45
C ALA A 38 6.58 28.33 -25.64
N LEU A 39 7.74 27.95 -25.11
CA LEU A 39 8.23 26.56 -25.15
C LEU A 39 7.29 25.59 -24.43
N ALA A 40 6.85 25.93 -23.22
CA ALA A 40 5.91 25.09 -22.47
C ALA A 40 4.60 24.89 -23.26
N VAL A 41 4.05 25.95 -23.84
CA VAL A 41 2.76 25.90 -24.56
C VAL A 41 2.88 25.17 -25.91
N PHE A 42 3.93 25.41 -26.68
CA PHE A 42 4.03 24.94 -28.07
C PHE A 42 4.89 23.68 -28.25
N ALA A 43 5.83 23.39 -27.35
CA ALA A 43 6.70 22.22 -27.42
C ALA A 43 6.42 21.19 -26.32
N GLY A 44 5.71 21.56 -25.25
CA GLY A 44 5.39 20.65 -24.15
C GLY A 44 4.40 19.57 -24.56
N ASN A 45 4.78 18.31 -24.33
CA ASN A 45 3.87 17.17 -24.36
C ASN A 45 3.41 16.88 -22.92
N TYR A 46 2.10 16.78 -22.69
CA TYR A 46 1.53 16.65 -21.34
C TYR A 46 0.63 15.43 -21.24
N GLY A 47 0.74 14.68 -20.13
CA GLY A 47 -0.13 13.54 -19.90
C GLY A 47 -0.32 13.14 -18.43
N ASN A 48 -1.06 12.05 -18.24
CA ASN A 48 -1.68 11.64 -16.97
C ASN A 48 -1.50 10.15 -16.67
N ASP A 49 -0.48 9.49 -17.22
CA ASP A 49 -0.29 8.05 -16.98
C ASP A 49 0.07 7.78 -15.51
N LEU A 50 -0.91 7.26 -14.76
CA LEU A 50 -0.74 6.85 -13.36
C LEU A 50 0.21 5.65 -13.23
N GLY A 51 0.49 4.91 -14.31
CA GLY A 51 1.47 3.84 -14.36
C GLY A 51 2.88 4.31 -13.98
N GLU A 52 3.20 5.57 -14.26
CA GLU A 52 4.50 6.20 -13.98
C GLU A 52 4.67 6.62 -12.50
N LEU A 53 3.62 6.45 -11.68
CA LEU A 53 3.70 6.57 -10.21
C LEU A 53 4.25 5.30 -9.56
N PHE A 54 4.27 4.18 -10.28
CA PHE A 54 4.79 2.92 -9.79
C PHE A 54 6.24 2.71 -10.23
N PRO A 55 7.07 2.05 -9.41
CA PRO A 55 8.39 1.68 -9.89
C PRO A 55 8.31 0.70 -11.08
N PRO A 56 9.20 0.82 -12.08
CA PRO A 56 9.08 0.07 -13.33
C PRO A 56 9.15 -1.45 -13.16
N ASP A 57 9.93 -1.92 -12.17
CA ASP A 57 10.13 -3.35 -11.85
C ASP A 57 9.31 -3.83 -10.64
N SER A 58 8.25 -3.11 -10.29
CA SER A 58 7.40 -3.43 -9.13
C SER A 58 6.26 -4.39 -9.47
N GLU A 59 5.83 -5.18 -8.47
CA GLU A 59 4.67 -6.06 -8.63
C GLU A 59 3.39 -5.24 -8.81
N SER A 60 3.24 -4.14 -8.07
CA SER A 60 2.11 -3.21 -8.21
C SER A 60 2.06 -2.55 -9.60
N GLY A 61 3.19 -2.07 -10.12
CA GLY A 61 3.28 -1.50 -11.46
C GLY A 61 3.00 -2.50 -12.57
N ARG A 62 3.51 -3.74 -12.47
CA ARG A 62 3.14 -4.84 -13.38
C ARG A 62 1.64 -5.11 -13.34
N THR A 63 1.08 -5.26 -12.14
CA THR A 63 -0.35 -5.53 -11.94
C THR A 63 -1.22 -4.44 -12.55
N PHE A 64 -0.87 -3.17 -12.32
CA PHE A 64 -1.57 -2.03 -12.90
C PHE A 64 -1.52 -2.03 -14.45
N ARG A 65 -0.35 -2.28 -15.04
CA ARG A 65 -0.19 -2.36 -16.51
C ARG A 65 -0.97 -3.52 -17.12
N VAL A 66 -0.93 -4.70 -16.51
CA VAL A 66 -1.72 -5.86 -16.97
C VAL A 66 -3.21 -5.55 -16.88
N MET A 67 -3.65 -4.92 -15.79
CA MET A 67 -5.05 -4.53 -15.61
C MET A 67 -5.50 -3.55 -16.69
N GLN A 68 -4.74 -2.49 -16.98
CA GLN A 68 -5.02 -1.57 -18.11
C GLN A 68 -5.03 -2.30 -19.46
N LYS A 69 -4.00 -3.10 -19.76
CA LYS A 69 -3.87 -3.83 -21.03
C LYS A 69 -4.91 -4.92 -21.22
N SER A 70 -5.50 -5.44 -20.15
CA SER A 70 -6.53 -6.46 -20.26
C SER A 70 -7.84 -5.93 -20.87
N GLY A 71 -8.08 -4.62 -20.76
CA GLY A 71 -9.37 -3.99 -21.05
C GLY A 71 -10.48 -4.40 -20.09
N LEU A 72 -10.30 -5.38 -19.20
CA LEU A 72 -11.35 -5.92 -18.33
C LEU A 72 -11.92 -4.90 -17.34
N THR A 73 -11.22 -3.78 -17.12
CA THR A 73 -11.67 -2.63 -16.33
C THR A 73 -12.68 -1.74 -17.03
N ASN A 74 -12.84 -1.86 -18.36
CA ASN A 74 -13.77 -1.06 -19.16
C ASN A 74 -15.17 -1.71 -19.16
N ARG A 75 -15.67 -2.04 -17.97
CA ARG A 75 -17.03 -2.54 -17.78
C ARG A 75 -17.87 -1.50 -17.07
N VAL A 76 -19.07 -1.30 -17.58
CA VAL A 76 -20.07 -0.45 -16.97
C VAL A 76 -21.23 -1.32 -16.55
N GLN A 77 -21.58 -1.28 -15.28
CA GLN A 77 -22.75 -1.97 -14.78
C GLN A 77 -23.88 -0.97 -14.61
N LEU A 78 -25.02 -1.24 -15.22
CA LEU A 78 -26.24 -0.46 -15.07
C LEU A 78 -27.15 -1.21 -14.11
N GLU A 79 -27.63 -0.53 -13.08
CA GLU A 79 -28.62 -1.05 -12.14
C GLU A 79 -29.95 -0.31 -12.35
N PHE A 80 -31.04 -1.06 -12.35
CA PHE A 80 -32.41 -0.56 -12.43
C PHE A 80 -33.17 -1.04 -11.21
N ASP A 81 -33.46 -0.13 -10.29
CA ASP A 81 -34.11 -0.42 -9.01
C ASP A 81 -35.60 -0.02 -9.09
N THR A 82 -36.49 -0.99 -8.86
CA THR A 82 -37.95 -0.80 -8.93
C THR A 82 -38.58 -0.47 -7.57
N GLY A 83 -37.78 -0.36 -6.51
CA GLY A 83 -38.28 -0.21 -5.15
C GLY A 83 -39.14 -1.41 -4.74
N ASP A 84 -40.30 -1.16 -4.14
CA ASP A 84 -41.20 -2.22 -3.65
C ASP A 84 -42.18 -2.77 -4.71
N ALA A 85 -42.26 -2.15 -5.89
CA ALA A 85 -43.16 -2.60 -6.96
C ALA A 85 -42.72 -3.94 -7.58
N GLY A 86 -41.40 -4.20 -7.61
CA GLY A 86 -40.82 -5.38 -8.25
C GLY A 86 -40.81 -5.31 -9.79
N ILE A 87 -40.06 -6.22 -10.42
CA ILE A 87 -39.81 -6.25 -11.87
C ILE A 87 -41.10 -6.26 -12.71
N GLU A 88 -42.08 -7.07 -12.31
CA GLU A 88 -43.31 -7.29 -13.09
C GLU A 88 -44.25 -6.08 -13.06
N GLN A 89 -44.53 -5.53 -11.86
CA GLN A 89 -45.44 -4.39 -11.72
C GLN A 89 -44.86 -3.13 -12.37
N ALA A 90 -43.53 -2.95 -12.28
CA ALA A 90 -42.82 -1.85 -12.94
C ALA A 90 -42.71 -2.02 -14.47
N LYS A 91 -43.15 -3.16 -15.02
CA LYS A 91 -43.00 -3.51 -16.46
C LYS A 91 -41.56 -3.33 -16.95
N LEU A 92 -40.59 -3.71 -16.13
CA LEU A 92 -39.18 -3.45 -16.41
C LEU A 92 -38.65 -4.33 -17.54
N ALA A 93 -39.02 -5.61 -17.58
CA ALA A 93 -38.55 -6.56 -18.59
C ALA A 93 -38.80 -6.12 -20.05
N PRO A 94 -40.03 -5.72 -20.45
CA PRO A 94 -40.27 -5.18 -21.80
C PRO A 94 -39.48 -3.91 -22.13
N TRP A 95 -39.15 -3.10 -21.12
CA TRP A 95 -38.34 -1.90 -21.31
C TRP A 95 -36.86 -2.25 -21.50
N LEU A 96 -36.31 -3.19 -20.73
CA LEU A 96 -34.94 -3.70 -20.91
C LEU A 96 -34.73 -4.27 -22.32
N ASP A 97 -35.73 -4.97 -22.87
CA ASP A 97 -35.69 -5.51 -24.23
C ASP A 97 -35.64 -4.43 -25.32
N ARG A 98 -36.18 -3.24 -25.06
CA ARG A 98 -36.05 -2.09 -25.97
C ARG A 98 -34.78 -1.29 -25.72
N LEU A 99 -34.33 -1.22 -24.48
CA LEU A 99 -33.12 -0.49 -24.08
C LEU A 99 -31.85 -1.18 -24.61
N ALA A 100 -31.74 -2.50 -24.48
CA ALA A 100 -30.52 -3.22 -24.83
C ALA A 100 -30.06 -3.01 -26.30
N PRO A 101 -30.93 -3.06 -27.32
CA PRO A 101 -30.56 -2.73 -28.70
C PRO A 101 -30.11 -1.27 -28.89
N ARG A 102 -30.72 -0.32 -28.16
CA ARG A 102 -30.30 1.09 -28.22
C ARG A 102 -28.91 1.29 -27.63
N LEU A 103 -28.64 0.65 -26.49
CA LEU A 103 -27.32 0.64 -25.87
C LEU A 103 -26.27 0.01 -26.80
N ALA A 104 -26.62 -1.09 -27.48
CA ALA A 104 -25.72 -1.76 -28.43
C ALA A 104 -25.43 -0.92 -29.69
N ALA A 105 -26.30 0.05 -30.02
CA ALA A 105 -26.09 0.97 -31.14
C ALA A 105 -25.19 2.16 -30.79
N LEU A 106 -24.84 2.36 -29.51
CA LEU A 106 -23.92 3.42 -29.09
C LEU A 106 -22.49 3.10 -29.57
N PRO A 107 -21.78 4.05 -30.19
CA PRO A 107 -20.44 3.80 -30.73
C PRO A 107 -19.40 3.47 -29.65
N GLN A 108 -19.66 3.86 -28.39
CA GLN A 108 -18.81 3.57 -27.25
C GLN A 108 -19.05 2.16 -26.66
N VAL A 109 -20.13 1.47 -27.06
CA VAL A 109 -20.52 0.16 -26.51
C VAL A 109 -20.17 -0.93 -27.50
N ARG A 110 -19.36 -1.89 -27.05
CA ARG A 110 -18.96 -3.06 -27.83
C ARG A 110 -19.94 -4.22 -27.66
N GLN A 111 -20.43 -4.42 -26.43
CA GLN A 111 -21.29 -5.53 -26.10
C GLN A 111 -22.26 -5.14 -24.97
N VAL A 112 -23.48 -5.69 -25.03
CA VAL A 112 -24.53 -5.51 -24.04
C VAL A 112 -24.97 -6.86 -23.51
N ASP A 113 -24.69 -7.12 -22.24
CA ASP A 113 -25.07 -8.33 -21.53
C ASP A 113 -26.19 -8.02 -20.54
N TYR A 114 -27.41 -8.47 -20.84
CA TYR A 114 -28.58 -8.25 -19.98
C TYR A 114 -29.38 -9.51 -19.68
N ARG A 115 -29.07 -10.61 -20.37
CA ARG A 115 -29.68 -11.93 -20.21
C ARG A 115 -28.64 -12.98 -19.85
N PHE A 116 -29.03 -13.92 -18.99
CA PHE A 116 -28.23 -15.12 -18.73
C PHE A 116 -28.25 -16.10 -19.89
N ARG A 117 -29.38 -16.13 -20.60
CA ARG A 117 -29.68 -17.13 -21.61
C ARG A 117 -30.33 -16.45 -22.81
N THR A 118 -29.79 -16.70 -23.99
CA THR A 118 -30.40 -16.31 -25.28
C THR A 118 -31.42 -17.34 -25.77
N ALA A 119 -31.35 -18.57 -25.26
CA ALA A 119 -32.25 -19.69 -25.57
C ALA A 119 -32.72 -20.42 -24.29
N PRO A 120 -33.83 -21.18 -24.32
CA PRO A 120 -34.27 -22.00 -23.20
C PRO A 120 -33.17 -22.98 -22.74
N LEU A 121 -33.04 -23.18 -21.42
CA LEU A 121 -31.99 -24.04 -20.86
C LEU A 121 -32.04 -25.46 -21.41
N ALA A 122 -33.24 -26.01 -21.64
CA ALA A 122 -33.38 -27.36 -22.19
C ALA A 122 -32.74 -27.48 -23.59
N ASP A 123 -32.84 -26.44 -24.42
CA ASP A 123 -32.28 -26.44 -25.77
C ASP A 123 -30.77 -26.27 -25.73
N SER A 124 -30.26 -25.33 -24.92
CA SER A 124 -28.81 -25.19 -24.71
C SER A 124 -28.18 -26.45 -24.11
N MET A 125 -28.90 -27.15 -23.23
CA MET A 125 -28.45 -28.41 -22.64
C MET A 125 -28.47 -29.58 -23.62
N ARG A 126 -29.34 -29.53 -24.64
CA ARG A 126 -29.36 -30.51 -25.72
C ARG A 126 -28.26 -30.26 -26.74
N GLU A 127 -28.00 -28.98 -27.07
CA GLU A 127 -26.90 -28.56 -27.96
C GLU A 127 -25.54 -29.11 -27.47
N LEU A 128 -25.31 -29.05 -26.15
CA LEU A 128 -24.08 -29.54 -25.52
C LEU A 128 -23.74 -31.00 -25.85
N LEU A 129 -24.72 -31.86 -26.17
CA LEU A 129 -24.48 -33.28 -26.49
C LEU A 129 -23.51 -33.44 -27.65
N SER A 130 -23.65 -32.59 -28.67
CA SER A 130 -22.74 -32.57 -29.85
C SER A 130 -21.36 -31.99 -29.54
N PHE A 131 -21.20 -31.27 -28.43
CA PHE A 131 -19.91 -30.71 -28.01
C PHE A 131 -19.20 -31.57 -26.95
N LEU A 132 -19.88 -32.51 -26.29
CA LEU A 132 -19.29 -33.40 -25.28
C LEU A 132 -17.95 -34.04 -25.74
N PRO A 133 -17.81 -34.52 -27.00
CA PRO A 133 -16.56 -35.11 -27.47
C PRO A 133 -15.33 -34.19 -27.43
N GLN A 134 -15.56 -32.88 -27.48
CA GLN A 134 -14.50 -31.87 -27.41
C GLN A 134 -14.29 -31.37 -25.98
N LEU A 135 -15.36 -31.27 -25.18
CA LEU A 135 -15.32 -30.65 -23.85
C LEU A 135 -14.79 -31.60 -22.76
N LEU A 136 -14.99 -32.90 -22.91
CA LEU A 136 -14.66 -33.90 -21.90
C LEU A 136 -13.98 -35.12 -22.53
N PRO A 137 -13.03 -35.76 -21.83
CA PRO A 137 -12.50 -37.04 -22.26
C PRO A 137 -13.59 -38.11 -22.26
N ALA A 138 -13.40 -39.13 -23.10
CA ALA A 138 -14.29 -40.29 -23.11
C ALA A 138 -14.36 -40.94 -21.71
N PRO A 139 -15.55 -41.38 -21.25
CA PRO A 139 -15.69 -42.02 -19.95
C PRO A 139 -14.83 -43.29 -19.90
N ALA A 140 -14.09 -43.47 -18.80
CA ALA A 140 -13.30 -44.68 -18.59
C ALA A 140 -14.23 -45.92 -18.56
N PRO A 141 -13.76 -47.13 -18.90
CA PRO A 141 -14.59 -48.34 -18.94
C PRO A 141 -15.36 -48.62 -17.64
N GLY A 142 -14.80 -48.27 -16.48
CA GLY A 142 -15.48 -48.39 -15.18
C GLY A 142 -16.48 -47.28 -14.85
N GLU A 143 -16.39 -46.11 -15.50
CA GLU A 143 -17.38 -45.03 -15.38
C GLU A 143 -18.58 -45.26 -16.32
N ALA A 144 -18.36 -45.94 -17.44
CA ALA A 144 -19.35 -46.22 -18.48
C ALA A 144 -20.15 -47.52 -18.25
N ASP A 145 -20.44 -47.91 -17.00
CA ASP A 145 -21.18 -49.14 -16.67
C ASP A 145 -22.64 -49.05 -17.15
N PRO A 146 -23.05 -49.87 -18.15
CA PRO A 146 -24.39 -49.81 -18.72
C PRO A 146 -25.50 -50.24 -17.75
N GLU A 147 -25.22 -51.22 -16.86
CA GLU A 147 -26.19 -51.69 -15.87
C GLU A 147 -26.46 -50.62 -14.80
N ARG A 148 -25.40 -49.93 -14.36
CA ARG A 148 -25.52 -48.82 -13.41
C ARG A 148 -26.23 -47.62 -14.03
N ALA A 149 -25.93 -47.28 -15.27
CA ALA A 149 -26.61 -46.21 -16.01
C ALA A 149 -28.12 -46.48 -16.16
N ALA A 150 -28.49 -47.69 -16.60
CA ALA A 150 -29.89 -48.09 -16.72
C ALA A 150 -30.63 -48.11 -15.37
N ALA A 151 -29.97 -48.59 -14.30
CA ALA A 151 -30.53 -48.59 -12.95
C ALA A 151 -30.77 -47.17 -12.41
N ASN A 152 -29.83 -46.25 -12.64
CA ASN A 152 -29.95 -44.85 -12.24
C ASN A 152 -31.07 -44.13 -13.00
N ALA A 153 -31.16 -44.34 -14.32
CA ALA A 153 -32.24 -43.78 -15.14
C ALA A 153 -33.61 -44.28 -14.67
N ARG A 154 -33.75 -45.59 -14.40
CA ARG A 154 -34.99 -46.15 -13.85
C ARG A 154 -35.34 -45.53 -12.50
N ARG A 155 -34.36 -45.37 -11.61
CA ARG A 155 -34.56 -44.73 -10.31
C ARG A 155 -35.01 -43.28 -10.44
N GLN A 156 -34.39 -42.49 -11.33
CA GLN A 156 -34.79 -41.09 -11.58
C GLN A 156 -36.23 -40.97 -12.09
N LEU A 157 -36.66 -41.90 -12.95
CA LEU A 157 -38.02 -41.95 -13.49
C LEU A 157 -39.10 -42.32 -12.44
N MET A 158 -38.72 -42.88 -11.30
CA MET A 158 -39.66 -43.18 -10.21
C MET A 158 -40.04 -41.94 -9.40
N PHE A 159 -39.31 -40.84 -9.55
CA PHE A 159 -39.62 -39.56 -8.89
C PHE A 159 -40.35 -38.64 -9.88
N PRO A 160 -41.47 -38.01 -9.47
CA PRO A 160 -42.23 -37.10 -10.33
C PRO A 160 -41.50 -35.76 -10.44
N ALA A 161 -40.51 -35.67 -11.33
CA ALA A 161 -39.81 -34.43 -11.68
C ALA A 161 -39.99 -34.11 -13.16
N ALA A 162 -40.42 -32.87 -13.45
CA ALA A 162 -40.57 -32.38 -14.82
C ALA A 162 -39.23 -32.49 -15.57
N GLY A 163 -39.23 -33.12 -16.75
CA GLY A 163 -38.02 -33.30 -17.55
C GLY A 163 -37.10 -34.45 -17.11
N ALA A 164 -37.43 -35.22 -16.07
CA ALA A 164 -36.58 -36.33 -15.59
C ALA A 164 -36.25 -37.36 -16.68
N ALA A 165 -37.21 -37.68 -17.55
CA ALA A 165 -36.98 -38.58 -18.68
C ALA A 165 -36.00 -38.01 -19.71
N ALA A 166 -36.07 -36.71 -20.00
CA ALA A 166 -35.12 -36.04 -20.90
C ALA A 166 -33.72 -35.98 -20.28
N MET A 167 -33.61 -35.67 -18.99
CA MET A 167 -32.34 -35.66 -18.28
C MET A 167 -31.67 -37.03 -18.26
N ALA A 168 -32.43 -38.08 -17.92
CA ALA A 168 -31.92 -39.45 -17.85
C ALA A 168 -31.51 -40.01 -19.22
N ARG A 169 -32.31 -39.74 -20.28
CA ARG A 169 -32.05 -40.30 -21.62
C ARG A 169 -30.92 -39.61 -22.37
N GLU A 170 -30.69 -38.32 -22.11
CA GLU A 170 -29.67 -37.52 -22.77
C GLU A 170 -28.32 -37.55 -22.06
N ASP A 171 -28.25 -38.01 -20.80
CA ASP A 171 -27.00 -38.06 -20.04
C ASP A 171 -26.84 -39.36 -19.21
N PRO A 172 -26.82 -40.55 -19.84
CA PRO A 172 -26.76 -41.84 -19.15
C PRO A 172 -25.56 -41.99 -18.21
N TYR A 173 -24.43 -41.36 -18.55
CA TYR A 173 -23.16 -41.46 -17.83
C TYR A 173 -22.82 -40.20 -17.02
N GLY A 174 -23.74 -39.23 -16.91
CA GLY A 174 -23.54 -38.02 -16.09
C GLY A 174 -22.47 -37.05 -16.61
N LEU A 175 -22.13 -37.09 -17.90
CA LEU A 175 -21.11 -36.24 -18.53
C LEU A 175 -21.55 -34.78 -18.55
N ARG A 176 -22.82 -34.51 -18.89
CA ARG A 176 -23.38 -33.15 -18.84
C ARG A 176 -23.44 -32.65 -17.38
N GLY A 177 -23.71 -33.55 -16.44
CA GLY A 177 -23.59 -33.29 -15.01
C GLY A 177 -22.21 -32.78 -14.58
N LYS A 178 -21.11 -33.33 -15.13
CA LYS A 178 -19.74 -32.86 -14.86
C LYS A 178 -19.55 -31.39 -15.29
N LEU A 179 -20.10 -30.99 -16.44
CA LEU A 179 -20.04 -29.59 -16.90
C LEU A 179 -20.87 -28.65 -16.00
N MET A 180 -22.04 -29.10 -15.53
CA MET A 180 -22.86 -28.34 -14.59
C MET A 180 -22.19 -28.14 -13.23
N LEU A 181 -21.43 -29.11 -12.74
CA LEU A 181 -20.62 -28.95 -11.53
C LEU A 181 -19.57 -27.84 -11.69
N ARG A 182 -18.96 -27.70 -12.88
CA ARG A 182 -18.04 -26.60 -13.18
C ARG A 182 -18.74 -25.24 -13.18
N LEU A 183 -19.94 -25.14 -13.77
CA LEU A 183 -20.76 -23.92 -13.70
C LEU A 183 -21.19 -23.55 -12.27
N ASN A 184 -21.51 -24.55 -11.45
CA ASN A 184 -21.82 -24.31 -10.03
C ASN A 184 -20.61 -23.79 -9.26
N ALA A 185 -19.40 -24.24 -9.59
CA ALA A 185 -18.16 -23.70 -9.02
C ALA A 185 -17.98 -22.22 -9.36
N LEU A 186 -18.28 -21.79 -10.60
CA LEU A 186 -18.30 -20.37 -10.95
C LEU A 186 -19.28 -19.58 -10.07
N ASN A 187 -20.52 -20.04 -9.90
CA ASN A 187 -21.49 -19.37 -9.04
C ASN A 187 -20.97 -19.23 -7.60
N ALA A 188 -20.40 -20.31 -7.05
CA ALA A 188 -19.86 -20.32 -5.68
C ALA A 188 -18.67 -19.36 -5.50
N VAL A 189 -17.83 -19.19 -6.52
CA VAL A 189 -16.62 -18.35 -6.44
C VAL A 189 -16.90 -16.90 -6.86
N SER A 190 -17.84 -16.64 -7.78
CA SER A 190 -18.12 -15.30 -8.33
C SER A 190 -18.66 -14.30 -7.30
N GLY A 191 -19.26 -14.78 -6.22
CA GLY A 191 -19.81 -13.96 -5.13
C GLY A 191 -21.12 -13.24 -5.43
N LEU A 192 -21.65 -13.34 -6.66
CA LEU A 192 -22.91 -12.74 -7.10
C LEU A 192 -24.01 -13.81 -7.18
N ALA A 193 -25.22 -13.48 -6.71
CA ALA A 193 -26.41 -14.30 -6.98
C ALA A 193 -27.40 -13.56 -7.84
N PHE A 194 -28.04 -14.35 -8.71
CA PHE A 194 -29.07 -13.90 -9.61
C PHE A 194 -30.26 -14.83 -9.51
N SER A 195 -31.46 -14.26 -9.58
CA SER A 195 -32.68 -15.04 -9.56
C SER A 195 -32.79 -15.91 -10.82
N PRO A 196 -32.95 -17.24 -10.70
CA PRO A 196 -33.12 -18.13 -11.85
C PRO A 196 -34.52 -18.02 -12.48
N LEU A 197 -35.45 -17.32 -11.82
CA LEU A 197 -36.84 -17.15 -12.24
C LEU A 197 -36.99 -16.22 -13.45
N TYR A 198 -36.01 -15.35 -13.67
CA TYR A 198 -36.03 -14.39 -14.77
C TYR A 198 -34.98 -14.76 -15.84
N PRO A 199 -35.26 -14.49 -17.13
CA PRO A 199 -34.26 -14.62 -18.18
C PRO A 199 -33.20 -13.49 -18.14
N PHE A 200 -33.53 -12.40 -17.44
CA PHE A 200 -32.69 -11.22 -17.24
C PHE A 200 -31.79 -11.35 -16.00
N MET A 201 -30.76 -10.52 -15.91
CA MET A 201 -29.96 -10.41 -14.69
C MET A 201 -30.74 -9.67 -13.61
N VAL A 202 -31.41 -10.42 -12.73
CA VAL A 202 -32.30 -9.90 -11.68
C VAL A 202 -31.80 -10.33 -10.30
N SER A 203 -31.92 -9.46 -9.30
CA SER A 203 -31.58 -9.75 -7.91
C SER A 203 -32.48 -10.87 -7.33
N GLU A 204 -32.04 -11.57 -6.29
CA GLU A 204 -32.83 -12.66 -5.69
C GLU A 204 -34.21 -12.20 -5.18
N ASP A 205 -34.29 -10.96 -4.69
CA ASP A 205 -35.54 -10.36 -4.20
C ASP A 205 -36.50 -9.91 -5.32
N GLY A 206 -36.09 -9.99 -6.59
CA GLY A 206 -36.92 -9.59 -7.73
C GLY A 206 -37.23 -8.09 -7.77
N LYS A 207 -36.43 -7.23 -7.11
CA LYS A 207 -36.63 -5.78 -7.08
C LYS A 207 -35.68 -5.01 -8.01
N ARG A 208 -34.58 -5.62 -8.42
CA ARG A 208 -33.54 -4.94 -9.22
C ARG A 208 -33.15 -5.75 -10.45
N ALA A 209 -32.84 -5.05 -11.54
CA ALA A 209 -32.24 -5.64 -12.73
C ALA A 209 -30.88 -5.00 -13.04
N SER A 210 -30.02 -5.76 -13.71
CA SER A 210 -28.71 -5.30 -14.15
C SER A 210 -28.51 -5.49 -15.65
N ILE A 211 -27.85 -4.52 -16.28
CA ILE A 211 -27.20 -4.67 -17.59
C ILE A 211 -25.70 -4.47 -17.40
N VAL A 212 -24.87 -5.33 -17.98
CA VAL A 212 -23.43 -5.17 -18.03
C VAL A 212 -23.04 -4.76 -19.45
N LEU A 213 -22.33 -3.65 -19.57
CA LEU A 213 -21.82 -3.14 -20.83
C LEU A 213 -20.32 -3.38 -20.91
N ASP A 214 -19.87 -3.85 -22.05
CA ASP A 214 -18.49 -3.72 -22.47
C ASP A 214 -18.32 -2.44 -23.29
N VAL A 215 -17.45 -1.53 -22.84
CA VAL A 215 -17.23 -0.23 -23.49
C VAL A 215 -15.83 -0.11 -24.05
N THR A 216 -15.70 0.68 -25.12
CA THR A 216 -14.41 1.00 -25.76
C THR A 216 -13.71 2.17 -25.09
N ALA A 217 -14.48 3.06 -24.44
CA ALA A 217 -13.93 4.17 -23.68
C ALA A 217 -13.04 3.65 -22.55
N SER A 218 -11.82 4.19 -22.43
CA SER A 218 -10.96 3.94 -21.29
C SER A 218 -11.47 4.72 -20.09
N SER A 219 -11.51 4.09 -18.90
CA SER A 219 -11.83 4.82 -17.67
C SER A 219 -10.77 5.85 -17.29
N ALA A 220 -9.56 5.76 -17.83
CA ALA A 220 -8.52 6.77 -17.63
C ALA A 220 -8.74 8.05 -18.47
N ASP A 221 -9.56 7.99 -19.52
CA ASP A 221 -9.89 9.14 -20.37
C ASP A 221 -11.17 9.80 -19.87
N ALA A 222 -11.02 10.98 -19.27
CA ALA A 222 -12.14 11.73 -18.71
C ALA A 222 -13.09 12.30 -19.78
N ALA A 223 -12.59 12.64 -20.97
CA ALA A 223 -13.42 13.12 -22.07
C ALA A 223 -14.29 11.99 -22.64
N ALA A 224 -13.69 10.84 -22.93
CA ALA A 224 -14.41 9.66 -23.40
C ALA A 224 -15.41 9.14 -22.34
N SER A 225 -15.02 9.17 -21.06
CA SER A 225 -15.90 8.80 -19.95
C SER A 225 -17.13 9.71 -19.87
N ARG A 226 -16.96 11.03 -20.07
CA ARG A 226 -18.06 12.01 -20.04
C ARG A 226 -19.04 11.78 -21.19
N GLU A 227 -18.52 11.52 -22.39
CA GLU A 227 -19.33 11.24 -23.57
C GLU A 227 -20.16 9.95 -23.39
N LEU A 228 -19.52 8.88 -22.89
CA LEU A 228 -20.18 7.61 -22.57
C LEU A 228 -21.28 7.79 -21.52
N VAL A 229 -20.98 8.38 -20.36
CA VAL A 229 -21.96 8.56 -19.28
C VAL A 229 -23.13 9.42 -19.76
N GLY A 230 -22.86 10.52 -20.46
CA GLY A 230 -23.91 11.36 -21.04
C GLY A 230 -24.70 10.67 -22.15
N ALA A 231 -24.15 9.68 -22.86
CA ALA A 231 -24.91 8.85 -23.79
C ALA A 231 -25.85 7.88 -23.06
N LEU A 232 -25.37 7.21 -22.00
CA LEU A 232 -26.15 6.29 -21.20
C LEU A 232 -27.33 6.99 -20.50
N GLU A 233 -27.09 8.14 -19.87
CA GLU A 233 -28.14 8.92 -19.20
C GLU A 233 -29.25 9.36 -20.17
N ARG A 234 -28.90 9.66 -21.43
CA ARG A 234 -29.90 10.02 -22.45
C ARG A 234 -30.84 8.85 -22.77
N GLU A 235 -30.33 7.61 -22.74
CA GLU A 235 -31.10 6.39 -22.98
C GLU A 235 -32.01 6.01 -21.79
N PHE A 236 -31.80 6.59 -20.61
CA PHE A 236 -32.62 6.35 -19.41
C PHE A 236 -33.82 7.31 -19.28
N ARG A 237 -33.93 8.33 -20.14
CA ARG A 237 -34.99 9.36 -20.03
C ARG A 237 -36.41 8.83 -20.20
N ASP A 238 -36.59 7.68 -20.85
CA ASP A 238 -37.89 7.02 -21.03
C ASP A 238 -38.10 5.82 -20.09
N ALA A 239 -37.33 5.75 -18.99
CA ALA A 239 -37.48 4.73 -17.97
C ALA A 239 -38.91 4.72 -17.36
N PRO A 240 -39.44 3.54 -17.00
CA PRO A 240 -40.76 3.47 -16.35
C PRO A 240 -40.81 4.29 -15.06
N PRO A 241 -41.96 4.91 -14.74
CA PRO A 241 -42.10 5.73 -13.54
C PRO A 241 -41.83 4.89 -12.28
N GLY A 242 -41.02 5.43 -11.37
CA GLY A 242 -40.61 4.74 -10.13
C GLY A 242 -39.36 3.86 -10.27
N VAL A 243 -38.79 3.72 -11.48
CA VAL A 243 -37.51 3.01 -11.69
C VAL A 243 -36.33 3.97 -11.52
N ALA A 244 -35.46 3.70 -10.55
CA ALA A 244 -34.20 4.42 -10.40
C ALA A 244 -33.12 3.75 -11.26
N CYS A 245 -32.54 4.50 -12.20
CA CYS A 245 -31.42 4.06 -13.03
C CYS A 245 -30.10 4.52 -12.43
N ARG A 246 -29.16 3.60 -12.21
CA ARG A 246 -27.82 3.90 -11.68
C ARG A 246 -26.75 3.33 -12.60
N ILE A 247 -25.66 4.06 -12.75
CA ILE A 247 -24.45 3.63 -13.44
C ILE A 247 -23.43 3.30 -12.34
N ILE A 248 -22.82 2.12 -12.41
CA ILE A 248 -21.78 1.62 -11.51
C ILE A 248 -20.56 1.34 -12.38
N ALA A 249 -19.57 2.24 -12.35
CA ALA A 249 -18.40 2.12 -13.22
C ALA A 249 -17.21 2.97 -12.75
N PRO A 250 -15.96 2.53 -13.02
CA PRO A 250 -14.75 3.32 -12.78
C PRO A 250 -14.76 4.69 -13.48
N HIS A 251 -15.49 4.82 -14.60
CA HIS A 251 -15.67 6.10 -15.32
C HIS A 251 -16.24 7.21 -14.42
N LEU A 252 -17.13 6.88 -13.48
CA LEU A 252 -17.70 7.86 -12.56
C LEU A 252 -16.67 8.36 -11.55
N HIS A 253 -15.72 7.52 -11.14
CA HIS A 253 -14.61 7.95 -10.28
C HIS A 253 -13.71 8.94 -11.01
N THR A 254 -13.40 8.68 -12.29
CA THR A 254 -12.59 9.60 -13.10
C THR A 254 -13.28 10.95 -13.28
N LEU A 255 -14.57 10.95 -13.62
CA LEU A 255 -15.34 12.18 -13.78
C LEU A 255 -15.50 12.95 -12.47
N GLY A 256 -15.84 12.25 -11.40
CA GLY A 256 -15.98 12.82 -10.06
C GLY A 256 -14.67 13.44 -9.56
N ASN A 257 -13.55 12.71 -9.71
CA ASN A 257 -12.23 13.23 -9.36
C ASN A 257 -11.85 14.44 -10.21
N GLU A 258 -12.09 14.42 -11.53
CA GLU A 258 -11.80 15.56 -12.40
C GLU A 258 -12.60 16.80 -12.00
N GLU A 259 -13.90 16.65 -11.71
CA GLU A 259 -14.77 17.76 -11.32
C GLU A 259 -14.37 18.34 -9.96
N VAL A 260 -14.15 17.47 -8.97
CA VAL A 260 -13.68 17.88 -7.64
C VAL A 260 -12.33 18.59 -7.76
N LEU A 261 -11.38 18.04 -8.52
CA LEU A 261 -10.05 18.61 -8.69
C LEU A 261 -10.09 19.96 -9.41
N LYS A 262 -10.83 20.10 -10.51
CA LYS A 262 -10.98 21.39 -11.22
C LYS A 262 -11.59 22.47 -10.34
N ARG A 263 -12.65 22.12 -9.62
CA ARG A 263 -13.34 23.01 -8.68
C ARG A 263 -12.42 23.42 -7.54
N ASP A 264 -11.73 22.46 -6.93
CA ASP A 264 -10.89 22.69 -5.77
C ASP A 264 -9.61 23.44 -6.14
N ILE A 265 -8.92 23.11 -7.25
CA ILE A 265 -7.77 23.89 -7.74
C ILE A 265 -8.16 25.34 -7.98
N THR A 266 -9.33 25.60 -8.58
CA THR A 266 -9.79 26.96 -8.85
C THR A 266 -10.06 27.71 -7.54
N ARG A 267 -10.80 27.10 -6.59
CA ARG A 267 -11.11 27.70 -5.29
C ARG A 267 -9.86 27.93 -4.46
N VAL A 268 -9.03 26.90 -4.31
CA VAL A 268 -7.75 26.96 -3.59
C VAL A 268 -6.85 28.03 -4.23
N GLY A 269 -6.75 28.08 -5.55
CA GLY A 269 -5.97 29.09 -6.25
C GLY A 269 -6.43 30.52 -5.96
N ILE A 270 -7.74 30.77 -6.04
CA ILE A 270 -8.34 32.08 -5.71
C ILE A 270 -8.11 32.43 -4.23
N PHE A 271 -8.39 31.50 -3.30
CA PHE A 271 -8.19 31.73 -1.87
C PHE A 271 -6.71 31.96 -1.53
N SER A 272 -5.80 31.20 -2.13
CA SER A 272 -4.36 31.35 -1.95
C SER A 272 -3.88 32.71 -2.46
N ALA A 273 -4.30 33.11 -3.66
CA ALA A 273 -3.96 34.40 -4.23
C ALA A 273 -4.51 35.55 -3.37
N LEU A 274 -5.78 35.47 -2.93
CA LEU A 274 -6.42 36.47 -2.11
C LEU A 274 -5.78 36.56 -0.70
N PHE A 275 -5.58 35.43 -0.03
CA PHE A 275 -4.95 35.37 1.29
C PHE A 275 -3.51 35.87 1.23
N LEU A 276 -2.72 35.44 0.24
CA LEU A 276 -1.35 35.91 0.09
C LEU A 276 -1.34 37.40 -0.24
N ALA A 277 -2.21 37.89 -1.12
CA ALA A 277 -2.28 39.31 -1.44
C ALA A 277 -2.67 40.16 -0.23
N LEU A 278 -3.68 39.74 0.54
CA LEU A 278 -4.12 40.42 1.75
C LEU A 278 -3.03 40.39 2.84
N LEU A 279 -2.37 39.25 3.01
CA LEU A 279 -1.28 39.07 3.96
C LEU A 279 -0.10 39.98 3.63
N PHE A 280 0.34 40.01 2.37
CA PHE A 280 1.40 40.91 1.91
C PHE A 280 0.99 42.38 2.05
N PHE A 281 -0.24 42.72 1.67
CA PHE A 281 -0.77 44.07 1.82
C PHE A 281 -0.77 44.50 3.31
N ALA A 282 -1.20 43.63 4.22
CA ALA A 282 -1.23 43.90 5.65
C ALA A 282 0.17 44.00 6.28
N ILE A 283 1.06 43.02 6.02
CA ILE A 283 2.41 42.97 6.58
C ILE A 283 3.26 44.16 6.09
N TYR A 284 3.18 44.46 4.80
CA TYR A 284 3.97 45.54 4.18
C TYR A 284 3.22 46.88 4.12
N ARG A 285 2.04 46.97 4.77
CA ARG A 285 1.24 48.20 4.92
C ARG A 285 0.94 48.89 3.59
N GLY A 286 0.47 48.14 2.60
CA GLY A 286 0.00 48.65 1.30
C GLY A 286 1.08 48.98 0.27
N ARG A 287 2.32 48.55 0.48
CA ARG A 287 3.40 48.79 -0.49
C ARG A 287 3.35 47.78 -1.63
N LEU A 288 2.86 48.20 -2.80
CA LEU A 288 2.71 47.34 -3.98
C LEU A 288 4.04 46.69 -4.45
N GLU A 289 5.18 47.31 -4.14
CA GLU A 289 6.52 46.76 -4.39
C GLU A 289 6.71 45.35 -3.80
N SER A 290 6.00 44.99 -2.71
CA SER A 290 6.13 43.68 -2.07
C SER A 290 5.55 42.54 -2.90
N PHE A 291 4.69 42.81 -3.89
CA PHE A 291 4.14 41.77 -4.77
C PHE A 291 5.19 41.16 -5.71
N TRP A 292 6.35 41.80 -5.88
CA TRP A 292 7.48 41.19 -6.58
C TRP A 292 8.08 39.99 -5.85
N ILE A 293 7.86 39.88 -4.53
CA ILE A 293 8.33 38.75 -3.72
C ILE A 293 7.69 37.43 -4.18
N PRO A 294 6.36 37.32 -4.38
CA PRO A 294 5.76 36.11 -4.97
C PRO A 294 5.84 36.03 -6.51
N VAL A 295 5.94 37.16 -7.23
CA VAL A 295 6.02 37.14 -8.72
C VAL A 295 7.35 36.58 -9.22
N ILE A 296 8.47 36.84 -8.55
CA ILE A 296 9.79 36.34 -8.96
C ILE A 296 9.86 34.79 -8.92
N PRO A 297 9.46 34.13 -7.81
CA PRO A 297 9.31 32.68 -7.76
C PRO A 297 8.42 32.10 -8.86
N LEU A 298 7.35 32.80 -9.26
CA LEU A 298 6.46 32.35 -10.32
C LEU A 298 7.18 32.35 -11.66
N GLY A 299 7.90 33.44 -11.96
CA GLY A 299 8.76 33.51 -13.15
C GLY A 299 9.83 32.42 -13.15
N ALA A 300 10.41 32.09 -11.99
CA ALA A 300 11.37 31.00 -11.86
C ALA A 300 10.76 29.63 -12.20
N ALA A 301 9.58 29.33 -11.68
CA ALA A 301 8.87 28.08 -11.98
C ALA A 301 8.51 27.98 -13.48
N LEU A 302 8.07 29.07 -14.11
CA LEU A 302 7.78 29.10 -15.54
C LEU A 302 9.02 28.88 -16.40
N LEU A 303 10.17 29.44 -16.01
CA LEU A 303 11.46 29.19 -16.68
C LEU A 303 11.83 27.71 -16.65
N VAL A 304 11.70 27.08 -15.49
CA VAL A 304 12.00 25.66 -15.30
C VAL A 304 11.02 24.80 -16.07
N LEU A 305 9.72 25.13 -16.07
CA LEU A 305 8.72 24.40 -16.84
C LEU A 305 9.02 24.44 -18.34
N GLY A 306 9.34 25.62 -18.89
CA GLY A 306 9.71 25.76 -20.29
C GLY A 306 11.01 25.03 -20.65
N ALA A 307 11.97 24.96 -19.72
CA ALA A 307 13.17 24.14 -19.90
C ALA A 307 12.85 22.64 -19.88
N MET A 308 12.03 22.18 -18.93
CA MET A 308 11.62 20.77 -18.86
C MET A 308 10.85 20.31 -20.09
N ALA A 309 10.06 21.20 -20.71
CA ALA A 309 9.39 20.91 -21.99
C ALA A 309 10.35 20.57 -23.14
N LEU A 310 11.64 20.90 -23.03
CA LEU A 310 12.67 20.52 -24.01
C LEU A 310 13.37 19.18 -23.69
N PHE A 311 13.39 18.77 -22.43
CA PHE A 311 14.18 17.63 -21.95
C PHE A 311 13.34 16.42 -21.54
N CYS A 312 12.05 16.62 -21.26
CA CYS A 312 11.13 15.56 -20.87
C CYS A 312 10.23 15.21 -22.05
N ASP A 313 10.17 13.92 -22.41
CA ASP A 313 9.32 13.41 -23.48
C ASP A 313 7.83 13.61 -23.19
N GLU A 314 7.46 13.57 -21.90
CA GLU A 314 6.12 13.82 -21.39
C GLU A 314 6.21 14.53 -20.03
N LEU A 315 5.40 15.55 -19.81
CA LEU A 315 5.27 16.28 -18.54
C LEU A 315 3.96 15.91 -17.85
N PHE A 316 4.06 15.47 -16.60
CA PHE A 316 2.86 15.08 -15.85
C PHE A 316 2.08 16.29 -15.32
N PHE A 317 0.77 16.36 -15.58
CA PHE A 317 -0.08 17.48 -15.14
C PHE A 317 -0.08 17.67 -13.61
N PHE A 318 -0.01 16.59 -12.85
CA PHE A 318 -0.03 16.67 -11.38
C PHE A 318 1.20 17.43 -10.82
N ILE A 319 2.35 17.41 -11.52
CA ILE A 319 3.56 18.13 -11.11
C ILE A 319 3.37 19.63 -11.24
N ILE A 320 2.73 20.07 -12.32
CA ILE A 320 2.37 21.47 -12.55
C ILE A 320 1.41 21.95 -11.44
N GLY A 321 0.42 21.12 -11.09
CA GLY A 321 -0.52 21.38 -9.99
C GLY A 321 0.17 21.52 -8.63
N MET A 322 1.14 20.64 -8.32
CA MET A 322 1.96 20.76 -7.10
C MET A 322 2.92 21.95 -7.11
N GLY A 323 3.22 22.52 -8.29
CA GLY A 323 4.06 23.70 -8.44
C GLY A 323 3.55 24.94 -7.70
N GLY A 324 2.23 25.06 -7.50
CA GLY A 324 1.65 26.11 -6.67
C GLY A 324 2.06 26.02 -5.19
N GLY A 325 2.21 24.80 -4.66
CA GLY A 325 2.73 24.59 -3.30
C GLY A 325 4.21 24.91 -3.19
N ILE A 326 5.00 24.51 -4.19
CA ILE A 326 6.45 24.81 -4.29
C ILE A 326 6.68 26.33 -4.35
N LEU A 327 5.81 27.06 -5.06
CA LEU A 327 5.85 28.52 -5.13
C LEU A 327 5.83 29.15 -3.74
N GLY A 328 4.97 28.63 -2.84
CA GLY A 328 4.90 29.06 -1.45
C GLY A 328 6.23 28.94 -0.71
N LEU A 329 6.99 27.86 -0.96
CA LEU A 329 8.32 27.65 -0.36
C LEU A 329 9.35 28.63 -0.92
N ALA A 330 9.27 28.92 -2.22
CA ALA A 330 10.22 29.77 -2.91
C ALA A 330 10.07 31.27 -2.56
N VAL A 331 8.91 31.68 -2.04
CA VAL A 331 8.61 33.04 -1.56
C VAL A 331 9.50 33.42 -0.37
N ASP A 332 9.90 32.45 0.45
CA ASP A 332 10.72 32.65 1.65
C ASP A 332 12.04 33.37 1.32
N HIS A 333 12.69 32.98 0.21
CA HIS A 333 13.92 33.62 -0.24
C HIS A 333 13.74 35.13 -0.44
N GLY A 334 12.64 35.53 -1.08
CA GLY A 334 12.33 36.93 -1.33
C GLY A 334 12.01 37.70 -0.05
N ILE A 335 11.33 37.09 0.93
CA ILE A 335 11.04 37.69 2.24
C ILE A 335 12.34 38.02 2.99
N HIS A 336 13.28 37.06 3.04
CA HIS A 336 14.57 37.23 3.68
C HIS A 336 15.44 38.29 2.97
N VAL A 337 15.45 38.30 1.63
CA VAL A 337 16.15 39.33 0.84
C VAL A 337 15.54 40.72 1.09
N TYR A 338 14.22 40.84 1.10
CA TYR A 338 13.51 42.08 1.40
C TYR A 338 13.85 42.60 2.80
N ALA A 339 13.77 41.73 3.81
CA ALA A 339 14.06 42.08 5.20
C ALA A 339 15.51 42.55 5.40
N ALA A 340 16.48 41.91 4.71
CA ALA A 340 17.89 42.27 4.77
C ALA A 340 18.18 43.61 4.07
N ARG A 341 17.47 43.90 2.97
CA ARG A 341 17.69 45.09 2.13
C ARG A 341 17.18 46.39 2.78
N HIS A 342 16.18 46.33 3.67
CA HIS A 342 15.55 47.50 4.30
C HIS A 342 16.31 48.07 5.52
N GLY A 343 16.70 49.35 5.43
CA GLY A 343 17.34 50.15 6.47
C GLY A 343 18.86 50.31 6.29
N ASN A 344 19.53 50.94 7.27
CA ASN A 344 20.94 51.32 7.14
C ASN A 344 21.85 50.11 6.88
N MET A 345 22.82 50.25 5.95
CA MET A 345 23.74 49.18 5.51
C MET A 345 23.06 47.98 4.82
N GLY A 346 21.92 48.18 4.15
CA GLY A 346 21.14 47.09 3.52
C GLY A 346 21.93 46.17 2.58
N MET A 347 22.91 46.69 1.84
CA MET A 347 23.75 45.89 0.94
C MET A 347 24.70 44.94 1.69
N ARG A 348 25.30 45.40 2.79
CA ARG A 348 26.18 44.55 3.62
C ARG A 348 25.38 43.47 4.35
N ARG A 349 24.19 43.81 4.85
CA ARG A 349 23.28 42.83 5.48
C ARG A 349 22.85 41.75 4.48
N LEU A 350 22.51 42.15 3.26
CA LEU A 350 22.16 41.21 2.19
C LEU A 350 23.31 40.26 1.83
N GLY A 351 24.55 40.76 1.85
CA GLY A 351 25.75 39.93 1.73
C GLY A 351 25.90 38.88 2.84
N ARG A 352 25.56 39.22 4.10
CA ARG A 352 25.60 38.28 5.24
C ARG A 352 24.49 37.23 5.19
N VAL A 353 23.28 37.62 4.82
CA VAL A 353 22.12 36.72 4.75
C VAL A 353 22.21 35.75 3.56
N GLY A 354 23.05 36.06 2.57
CA GLY A 354 23.28 35.18 1.41
C GLY A 354 23.76 33.77 1.76
N LEU A 355 24.65 33.61 2.75
CA LEU A 355 25.15 32.28 3.14
C LEU A 355 24.07 31.42 3.84
N PRO A 356 23.33 31.92 4.86
CA PRO A 356 22.17 31.23 5.41
C PRO A 356 21.11 30.88 4.35
N LEU A 357 20.85 31.78 3.39
CA LEU A 357 19.91 31.54 2.30
C LEU A 357 20.35 30.42 1.37
N LEU A 358 21.62 30.43 0.94
CA LEU A 358 22.18 29.35 0.12
C LEU A 358 22.14 28.00 0.84
N LEU A 359 22.37 28.00 2.15
CA LEU A 359 22.32 26.79 2.96
C LEU A 359 20.89 26.23 3.04
N GLY A 360 19.89 27.06 3.36
CA GLY A 360 18.48 26.64 3.41
C GLY A 360 17.94 26.18 2.05
N ALA A 361 18.32 26.89 0.98
CA ALA A 361 17.99 26.44 -0.37
C ALA A 361 18.67 25.11 -0.72
N ALA A 362 19.93 24.91 -0.34
CA ALA A 362 20.65 23.67 -0.63
C ALA A 362 20.10 22.47 0.16
N THR A 363 19.62 22.65 1.40
CA THR A 363 18.92 21.59 2.15
C THR A 363 17.64 21.20 1.45
N THR A 364 16.82 22.17 1.06
CA THR A 364 15.53 21.90 0.39
C THR A 364 15.71 21.32 -1.01
N VAL A 365 16.62 21.86 -1.82
CA VAL A 365 16.97 21.30 -3.14
C VAL A 365 17.53 19.88 -3.01
N GLY A 366 18.36 19.63 -1.99
CA GLY A 366 18.89 18.29 -1.72
C GLY A 366 17.78 17.28 -1.43
N VAL A 367 16.78 17.65 -0.62
CA VAL A 367 15.62 16.79 -0.32
C VAL A 367 14.81 16.47 -1.58
N PHE A 368 14.52 17.46 -2.42
CA PHE A 368 13.85 17.21 -3.70
C PHE A 368 14.70 16.35 -4.65
N GLY A 369 16.02 16.54 -4.67
CA GLY A 369 16.94 15.70 -5.43
C GLY A 369 16.93 14.23 -4.99
N LEU A 370 16.73 13.96 -3.70
CA LEU A 370 16.63 12.58 -3.20
C LEU A 370 15.36 11.85 -3.66
N LEU A 371 14.31 12.57 -4.06
CA LEU A 371 13.13 11.95 -4.67
C LEU A 371 13.48 11.26 -6.00
N MET A 372 14.53 11.73 -6.70
CA MET A 372 15.02 11.09 -7.93
C MET A 372 15.59 9.68 -7.66
N LEU A 373 16.00 9.38 -6.42
CA LEU A 373 16.52 8.07 -6.03
C LEU A 373 15.42 7.04 -5.74
N THR A 374 14.15 7.43 -5.78
CA THR A 374 13.01 6.52 -5.55
C THR A 374 12.82 5.49 -6.68
N GLY A 375 13.33 5.79 -7.88
CA GLY A 375 13.11 4.99 -9.09
C GLY A 375 11.70 5.15 -9.67
N ILE A 376 10.99 6.23 -9.33
CA ILE A 376 9.65 6.56 -9.81
C ILE A 376 9.74 7.81 -10.68
N ALA A 377 9.32 7.71 -11.95
CA ALA A 377 9.48 8.79 -12.94
C ALA A 377 8.75 10.07 -12.52
N ALA A 378 7.51 9.91 -12.04
CA ALA A 378 6.71 10.99 -11.48
C ALA A 378 7.43 11.78 -10.37
N TYR A 379 8.11 11.09 -9.45
CA TYR A 379 8.85 11.74 -8.37
C TYR A 379 10.18 12.34 -8.81
N ALA A 380 10.84 11.73 -9.81
CA ALA A 380 12.04 12.29 -10.40
C ALA A 380 11.75 13.63 -11.09
N GLN A 381 10.70 13.71 -11.92
CA GLN A 381 10.28 14.96 -12.54
C GLN A 381 9.89 16.02 -11.50
N LEU A 382 9.16 15.63 -10.45
CA LEU A 382 8.80 16.53 -9.37
C LEU A 382 10.02 17.07 -8.62
N GLY A 383 11.00 16.19 -8.35
CA GLY A 383 12.27 16.56 -7.73
C GLY A 383 13.06 17.56 -8.57
N ILE A 384 13.16 17.33 -9.88
CA ILE A 384 13.79 18.24 -10.84
C ILE A 384 13.06 19.58 -10.87
N PHE A 385 11.74 19.56 -11.06
CA PHE A 385 10.93 20.76 -11.15
C PHE A 385 11.03 21.60 -9.87
N ALA A 386 10.85 20.98 -8.70
CA ALA A 386 10.88 21.67 -7.42
C ALA A 386 12.28 22.20 -7.10
N GLY A 387 13.31 21.36 -7.21
CA GLY A 387 14.69 21.73 -6.91
C GLY A 387 15.20 22.84 -7.84
N ALA A 388 14.99 22.71 -9.15
CA ALA A 388 15.41 23.72 -10.11
C ALA A 388 14.61 25.03 -9.94
N SER A 389 13.32 24.95 -9.62
CA SER A 389 12.47 26.15 -9.40
C SER A 389 12.91 26.91 -8.14
N LEU A 390 13.22 26.20 -7.04
CA LEU A 390 13.72 26.82 -5.82
C LEU A 390 15.09 27.46 -6.01
N LEU A 391 16.00 26.77 -6.72
CA LEU A 391 17.34 27.30 -7.01
C LEU A 391 17.26 28.54 -7.91
N THR A 392 16.46 28.46 -8.99
CA THR A 392 16.22 29.59 -9.89
C THR A 392 15.55 30.74 -9.17
N SER A 393 14.57 30.46 -8.31
CA SER A 393 13.90 31.46 -7.49
C SER A 393 14.85 32.15 -6.52
N LEU A 394 15.75 31.42 -5.86
CA LEU A 394 16.76 32.02 -5.00
C LEU A 394 17.66 32.97 -5.80
N ILE A 395 18.16 32.52 -6.96
CA ILE A 395 19.03 33.33 -7.83
C ILE A 395 18.31 34.60 -8.27
N LEU A 396 17.09 34.47 -8.80
CA LEU A 396 16.32 35.63 -9.27
C LEU A 396 15.91 36.55 -8.12
N SER A 397 15.49 36.01 -6.97
CA SER A 397 15.13 36.80 -5.79
C SER A 397 16.34 37.56 -5.26
N TYR A 398 17.53 36.94 -5.22
CA TYR A 398 18.74 37.58 -4.75
C TYR A 398 19.25 38.66 -5.73
N LEU A 399 19.07 38.49 -7.04
CA LEU A 399 19.58 39.42 -8.06
C LEU A 399 18.59 40.52 -8.45
N LEU A 400 17.32 40.18 -8.68
CA LEU A 400 16.30 41.10 -9.19
C LEU A 400 15.65 41.91 -8.08
N LEU A 401 15.25 41.29 -6.97
CA LEU A 401 14.48 41.96 -5.92
C LEU A 401 15.20 43.19 -5.35
N PRO A 402 16.52 43.18 -5.06
CA PRO A 402 17.22 44.37 -4.56
C PRO A 402 17.25 45.57 -5.53
N THR A 403 16.98 45.34 -6.82
CA THR A 403 16.91 46.42 -7.83
C THR A 403 15.60 47.18 -7.80
N LEU A 404 14.55 46.58 -7.24
CA LEU A 404 13.20 47.15 -7.11
C LEU A 404 12.98 47.83 -5.75
N LEU A 405 13.72 47.42 -4.72
CA LEU A 405 13.53 47.92 -3.37
C LEU A 405 14.28 49.24 -3.10
N PRO A 406 13.63 50.26 -2.50
CA PRO A 406 14.26 51.54 -2.23
C PRO A 406 15.43 51.44 -1.24
N GLY A 407 16.46 52.26 -1.48
CA GLY A 407 17.75 52.17 -0.79
C GLY A 407 17.78 52.64 0.67
N SER A 408 16.88 53.55 1.05
CA SER A 408 16.80 54.18 2.36
C SER A 408 15.38 54.75 2.59
N GLY A 409 14.94 54.84 3.86
CA GLY A 409 13.71 55.56 4.24
C GLY A 409 12.45 54.73 4.56
N GLY A 410 12.42 53.43 4.29
CA GLY A 410 11.27 52.57 4.61
C GLY A 410 11.16 52.19 6.08
N ARG A 411 10.02 52.44 6.74
CA ARG A 411 9.69 51.84 8.05
C ARG A 411 9.70 50.31 7.93
N ARG A 412 10.46 49.64 8.80
CA ARG A 412 10.49 48.18 8.85
C ARG A 412 9.15 47.64 9.33
N PRO A 413 8.60 46.56 8.74
CA PRO A 413 7.59 45.78 9.43
C PRO A 413 8.19 45.29 10.76
N ARG A 414 7.54 45.62 11.87
CA ARG A 414 7.92 45.16 13.21
C ARG A 414 6.97 44.02 13.55
N PHE A 415 7.45 42.79 13.46
CA PHE A 415 6.77 41.65 14.04
C PHE A 415 7.25 41.53 15.50
N PRO A 416 6.35 41.45 16.50
CA PRO A 416 6.75 41.16 17.86
C PRO A 416 7.29 39.73 17.89
N VAL A 417 8.61 39.58 17.96
CA VAL A 417 9.25 38.27 18.08
C VAL A 417 9.27 37.92 19.56
N PRO A 418 8.63 36.83 19.99
CA PRO A 418 8.71 36.38 21.38
C PRO A 418 10.15 35.98 21.67
N HIS A 419 10.78 36.67 22.62
CA HIS A 419 12.10 36.31 23.13
C HIS A 419 11.91 35.76 24.54
N PRO A 420 12.03 34.44 24.76
CA PRO A 420 11.96 33.91 26.11
C PRO A 420 13.06 34.58 26.95
N PRO A 421 12.74 35.07 28.17
CA PRO A 421 13.75 35.63 29.06
C PRO A 421 14.87 34.62 29.28
N GLU A 422 16.14 35.04 29.27
CA GLU A 422 17.27 34.09 29.43
C GLU A 422 17.16 33.25 30.72
N ARG A 423 16.54 33.80 31.77
CA ARG A 423 16.24 33.10 33.03
C ARG A 423 15.27 31.91 32.88
N TRP A 424 14.48 31.87 31.80
CA TRP A 424 13.47 30.83 31.56
C TRP A 424 13.95 29.76 30.58
N ALA A 425 15.17 29.89 30.03
CA ALA A 425 15.71 28.96 29.04
C ALA A 425 15.66 27.48 29.50
N GLY A 426 15.99 27.21 30.77
CA GLY A 426 15.89 25.87 31.34
C GLY A 426 14.46 25.32 31.39
N ARG A 427 13.47 26.16 31.74
CA ARG A 427 12.05 25.79 31.77
C ARG A 427 11.51 25.54 30.36
N THR A 428 11.86 26.41 29.40
CA THR A 428 11.47 26.24 27.99
C THR A 428 12.04 24.95 27.42
N ALA A 429 13.32 24.64 27.70
CA ALA A 429 13.92 23.38 27.26
C ALA A 429 13.27 22.16 27.93
N ALA A 430 12.96 22.22 29.23
CA ALA A 430 12.28 21.13 29.94
C ALA A 430 10.86 20.88 29.40
N VAL A 431 10.06 21.93 29.21
CA VAL A 431 8.72 21.83 28.62
C VAL A 431 8.78 21.25 27.21
N TRP A 432 9.74 21.71 26.40
CA TRP A 432 9.96 21.17 25.06
C TRP A 432 10.33 19.69 25.09
N LEU A 433 11.22 19.24 25.97
CA LEU A 433 11.58 17.83 26.09
C LEU A 433 10.38 16.97 26.48
N VAL A 434 9.56 17.41 27.44
CA VAL A 434 8.35 16.70 27.86
C VAL A 434 7.34 16.63 26.71
N ALA A 435 7.11 17.75 26.02
CA ALA A 435 6.22 17.79 24.86
C ALA A 435 6.74 16.90 23.71
N LEU A 436 8.05 16.88 23.47
CA LEU A 436 8.67 16.03 22.47
C LEU A 436 8.55 14.56 22.84
N ALA A 437 8.80 14.18 24.10
CA ALA A 437 8.65 12.81 24.58
C ALA A 437 7.19 12.34 24.46
N ALA A 438 6.22 13.19 24.82
CA ALA A 438 4.81 12.90 24.63
C ALA A 438 4.44 12.75 23.15
N ALA A 439 4.95 13.63 22.28
CA ALA A 439 4.72 13.54 20.85
C ALA A 439 5.30 12.24 20.26
N VAL A 440 6.51 11.85 20.65
CA VAL A 440 7.12 10.58 20.24
C VAL A 440 6.32 9.38 20.76
N TRP A 441 5.82 9.44 22.00
CA TRP A 441 4.95 8.41 22.56
C TRP A 441 3.68 8.24 21.71
N PHE A 442 2.92 9.31 21.47
CA PHE A 442 1.70 9.23 20.65
C PHE A 442 2.01 8.85 19.19
N ALA A 443 3.11 9.33 18.62
CA ALA A 443 3.53 8.94 17.28
C ALA A 443 3.87 7.45 17.17
N SER A 444 4.17 6.75 18.28
CA SER A 444 4.39 5.31 18.26
C SER A 444 3.11 4.49 18.03
N GLU A 445 1.94 5.08 18.27
CA GLU A 445 0.62 4.49 17.97
C GLU A 445 0.15 4.74 16.53
N LEU A 446 0.98 5.41 15.71
CA LEU A 446 0.63 5.77 14.35
C LEU A 446 0.44 4.52 13.47
N ARG A 447 -0.78 4.36 12.95
CA ARG A 447 -1.10 3.28 12.01
C ARG A 447 -0.59 3.64 10.62
N VAL A 448 -0.07 2.67 9.88
CA VAL A 448 0.36 2.86 8.48
C VAL A 448 -0.67 2.22 7.56
N LYS A 449 -1.19 2.98 6.60
CA LYS A 449 -2.12 2.50 5.57
C LYS A 449 -1.71 3.04 4.21
N LEU A 450 -1.15 2.17 3.37
CA LEU A 450 -0.65 2.53 2.04
C LEU A 450 -1.62 2.01 0.97
N SER A 451 -2.72 2.74 0.76
CA SER A 451 -3.78 2.39 -0.21
C SER A 451 -3.96 3.51 -1.23
N LEU A 452 -4.19 3.16 -2.51
CA LEU A 452 -4.54 4.13 -3.55
C LEU A 452 -5.96 4.68 -3.39
N SER A 453 -6.83 3.97 -2.65
CA SER A 453 -8.18 4.48 -2.34
C SER A 453 -8.13 5.83 -1.60
N GLU A 454 -7.02 6.15 -0.93
CA GLU A 454 -6.86 7.43 -0.25
C GLU A 454 -6.54 8.60 -1.20
N PHE A 455 -6.22 8.31 -2.46
CA PHE A 455 -6.13 9.31 -3.53
C PHE A 455 -7.48 9.57 -4.20
N ASP A 456 -8.46 8.70 -3.97
CA ASP A 456 -9.78 8.81 -4.58
C ASP A 456 -10.60 9.90 -3.87
N GLY A 457 -10.79 11.02 -4.55
CA GLY A 457 -11.65 12.14 -4.14
C GLY A 457 -13.06 12.05 -4.72
N SER A 458 -13.50 10.86 -5.15
CA SER A 458 -14.83 10.66 -5.73
C SER A 458 -15.96 11.16 -4.84
N PRO A 459 -17.03 11.72 -5.43
CA PRO A 459 -18.22 12.13 -4.68
C PRO A 459 -18.80 10.98 -3.86
N ARG A 460 -19.35 11.31 -2.68
CA ARG A 460 -19.93 10.31 -1.78
C ARG A 460 -21.05 9.52 -2.44
N GLU A 461 -21.79 10.15 -3.34
CA GLU A 461 -22.88 9.56 -4.10
C GLU A 461 -22.40 8.36 -4.93
N VAL A 462 -21.20 8.44 -5.54
CA VAL A 462 -20.61 7.35 -6.32
C VAL A 462 -20.27 6.18 -5.39
N ILE A 463 -19.53 6.44 -4.31
CA ILE A 463 -19.10 5.43 -3.33
C ILE A 463 -20.32 4.75 -2.68
N GLU A 464 -21.35 5.52 -2.32
CA GLU A 464 -22.57 5.00 -1.72
C GLU A 464 -23.39 4.17 -2.71
N ALA A 465 -23.43 4.56 -4.00
CA ALA A 465 -24.08 3.79 -5.05
C ALA A 465 -23.39 2.43 -5.26
N GLU A 466 -22.05 2.40 -5.30
CA GLU A 466 -21.30 1.14 -5.37
C GLU A 466 -21.52 0.26 -4.13
N ALA A 467 -21.54 0.86 -2.94
CA ALA A 467 -21.81 0.13 -1.71
C ALA A 467 -23.25 -0.42 -1.69
N ALA A 468 -24.24 0.34 -2.18
CA ALA A 468 -25.62 -0.08 -2.29
C ALA A 468 -25.82 -1.18 -3.33
N PHE A 469 -25.10 -1.10 -4.45
CA PHE A 469 -25.03 -2.16 -5.46
C PHE A 469 -24.44 -3.43 -4.85
N ASN A 470 -23.26 -3.33 -4.23
CA ASN A 470 -22.61 -4.49 -3.60
C ASN A 470 -23.49 -5.16 -2.54
N ARG A 471 -24.19 -4.39 -1.69
CA ARG A 471 -25.12 -4.94 -0.68
C ARG A 471 -26.30 -5.71 -1.28
N ALA A 472 -26.77 -5.34 -2.47
CA ALA A 472 -27.93 -5.97 -3.08
C ALA A 472 -27.59 -7.17 -3.95
N TRP A 473 -26.40 -7.18 -4.57
CA TRP A 473 -26.02 -8.20 -5.54
C TRP A 473 -25.00 -9.23 -5.01
N ARG A 474 -24.25 -8.93 -3.94
CA ARG A 474 -23.27 -9.86 -3.37
C ARG A 474 -23.86 -10.68 -2.22
N VAL A 475 -23.74 -12.00 -2.34
CA VAL A 475 -24.07 -13.00 -1.30
C VAL A 475 -22.83 -13.63 -0.68
N ALA A 476 -21.67 -13.49 -1.31
CA ALA A 476 -20.39 -13.92 -0.77
C ALA A 476 -19.31 -12.87 -1.03
N PRO A 477 -18.16 -12.94 -0.32
CA PRO A 477 -17.03 -12.05 -0.58
C PRO A 477 -16.61 -12.05 -2.05
N ALA A 478 -16.09 -10.90 -2.50
CA ALA A 478 -15.56 -10.79 -3.86
C ALA A 478 -14.45 -11.82 -4.09
N PRO A 479 -14.41 -12.52 -5.25
CA PRO A 479 -13.28 -13.37 -5.55
C PRO A 479 -12.02 -12.56 -5.78
N ALA A 480 -10.88 -13.18 -5.50
CA ALA A 480 -9.63 -12.76 -6.08
C ALA A 480 -9.55 -13.23 -7.54
N VAL A 481 -8.87 -12.44 -8.36
CA VAL A 481 -8.77 -12.64 -9.80
C VAL A 481 -7.32 -12.84 -10.19
N LEU A 482 -7.06 -13.87 -10.99
CA LEU A 482 -5.82 -14.00 -11.75
C LEU A 482 -6.11 -13.59 -13.20
N MET A 483 -5.51 -12.49 -13.64
CA MET A 483 -5.53 -12.05 -15.02
C MET A 483 -4.37 -12.65 -15.78
N VAL A 484 -4.64 -13.19 -16.97
CA VAL A 484 -3.63 -13.80 -17.86
C VAL A 484 -3.75 -13.13 -19.23
N LEU A 485 -2.64 -12.63 -19.77
CA LEU A 485 -2.54 -12.06 -21.12
C LEU A 485 -1.91 -13.06 -22.09
N ALA A 486 -2.26 -12.97 -23.37
CA ALA A 486 -1.62 -13.71 -24.47
C ALA A 486 -1.86 -12.99 -25.81
N PRO A 487 -1.04 -13.20 -26.85
CA PRO A 487 -1.22 -12.55 -28.15
C PRO A 487 -2.41 -13.10 -28.95
N ASP A 488 -2.77 -14.37 -28.76
CA ASP A 488 -3.82 -15.06 -29.51
C ASP A 488 -4.72 -15.93 -28.59
N PRO A 489 -5.94 -16.31 -29.03
CA PRO A 489 -6.89 -17.06 -28.21
C PRO A 489 -6.41 -18.44 -27.79
N GLU A 490 -5.61 -19.11 -28.62
CA GLU A 490 -5.16 -20.48 -28.36
C GLU A 490 -4.02 -20.49 -27.33
N THR A 491 -3.06 -19.56 -27.45
CA THR A 491 -2.05 -19.34 -26.41
C THR A 491 -2.70 -18.96 -25.09
N LEU A 492 -3.75 -18.13 -25.12
CA LEU A 492 -4.51 -17.79 -23.92
C LEU A 492 -5.15 -19.03 -23.28
N ALA A 493 -5.79 -19.89 -24.08
CA ALA A 493 -6.44 -21.10 -23.58
C ALA A 493 -5.43 -22.07 -22.97
N ARG A 494 -4.27 -22.30 -23.62
CA ARG A 494 -3.20 -23.15 -23.08
C ARG A 494 -2.66 -22.62 -21.76
N ARG A 495 -2.45 -21.31 -21.65
CA ARG A 495 -2.03 -20.66 -20.39
C ARG A 495 -3.11 -20.77 -19.33
N GLY A 496 -4.38 -20.58 -19.69
CA GLY A 496 -5.52 -20.73 -18.80
C GLY A 496 -5.64 -22.15 -18.23
N GLU A 497 -5.41 -23.19 -19.04
CA GLU A 497 -5.36 -24.58 -18.58
C GLU A 497 -4.18 -24.86 -17.66
N ALA A 498 -2.98 -24.40 -18.03
CA ALA A 498 -1.80 -24.52 -17.19
C ALA A 498 -2.01 -23.86 -15.82
N TRP A 499 -2.63 -22.68 -15.80
CA TRP A 499 -2.98 -21.99 -14.56
C TRP A 499 -4.10 -22.69 -13.80
N SER A 500 -5.17 -23.18 -14.45
CA SER A 500 -6.23 -23.94 -13.79
C SER A 500 -5.65 -25.16 -13.06
N ALA A 501 -4.77 -25.91 -13.73
CA ALA A 501 -4.07 -27.05 -13.13
C ALA A 501 -3.15 -26.63 -11.97
N ARG A 502 -2.41 -25.53 -12.12
CA ARG A 502 -1.51 -25.01 -11.09
C ARG A 502 -2.26 -24.52 -9.86
N LEU A 503 -3.39 -23.83 -10.05
CA LEU A 503 -4.29 -23.39 -8.98
C LEU A 503 -4.87 -24.61 -8.26
N ALA A 504 -5.39 -25.60 -8.99
CA ALA A 504 -5.94 -26.82 -8.40
C ALA A 504 -4.91 -27.62 -7.56
N ALA A 505 -3.62 -27.52 -7.89
CA ALA A 505 -2.54 -28.15 -7.14
C ALA A 505 -2.14 -27.40 -5.84
N LEU A 506 -2.61 -26.16 -5.64
CA LEU A 506 -2.33 -25.42 -4.40
C LEU A 506 -3.15 -25.97 -3.22
N PRO A 507 -2.54 -26.12 -2.02
CA PRO A 507 -3.26 -26.55 -0.82
C PRO A 507 -4.48 -25.66 -0.54
N GLY A 508 -5.65 -26.27 -0.36
CA GLY A 508 -6.90 -25.55 -0.06
C GLY A 508 -7.59 -24.90 -1.26
N MET A 509 -7.09 -25.11 -2.49
CA MET A 509 -7.66 -24.53 -3.73
C MET A 509 -8.44 -25.54 -4.59
N ALA A 510 -8.29 -26.84 -4.35
CA ALA A 510 -8.98 -27.89 -5.09
C ALA A 510 -10.51 -27.69 -5.10
N GLY A 511 -11.10 -27.58 -6.29
CA GLY A 511 -12.54 -27.38 -6.49
C GLY A 511 -13.06 -25.99 -6.10
N ARG A 512 -12.17 -25.03 -5.78
CA ARG A 512 -12.52 -23.67 -5.33
C ARG A 512 -12.04 -22.58 -6.29
N SER A 513 -11.46 -22.93 -7.44
CA SER A 513 -11.11 -22.02 -8.52
C SER A 513 -11.94 -22.30 -9.77
N PHE A 514 -12.09 -21.31 -10.62
CA PHE A 514 -12.78 -21.45 -11.90
C PHE A 514 -12.03 -20.71 -13.02
N SER A 515 -11.81 -21.41 -14.14
CA SER A 515 -11.19 -20.90 -15.36
C SER A 515 -12.19 -20.95 -16.53
N PRO A 516 -12.14 -20.01 -17.49
CA PRO A 516 -12.96 -20.12 -18.70
C PRO A 516 -12.63 -21.39 -19.50
N THR A 517 -11.42 -21.94 -19.34
CA THR A 517 -10.98 -23.18 -19.97
C THR A 517 -11.60 -24.44 -19.34
N ASP A 518 -12.22 -24.33 -18.16
CA ASP A 518 -13.00 -25.41 -17.57
C ASP A 518 -14.29 -25.67 -18.37
N LEU A 519 -14.78 -24.69 -19.14
CA LEU A 519 -15.94 -24.87 -20.03
C LEU A 519 -15.55 -24.97 -21.51
N TRP A 520 -14.48 -24.30 -21.93
CA TRP A 520 -13.98 -24.31 -23.30
C TRP A 520 -12.45 -24.51 -23.30
N PRO A 521 -11.97 -25.76 -23.25
CA PRO A 521 -10.53 -26.06 -23.18
C PRO A 521 -9.79 -25.63 -24.45
N SER A 522 -8.46 -25.68 -24.48
CA SER A 522 -7.65 -25.33 -25.65
C SER A 522 -7.97 -26.21 -26.87
N GLU A 523 -7.67 -25.74 -28.08
CA GLU A 523 -7.83 -26.54 -29.30
C GLU A 523 -7.05 -27.87 -29.19
N LYS A 524 -5.85 -27.83 -28.60
CA LYS A 524 -5.05 -29.02 -28.30
C LYS A 524 -5.85 -30.04 -27.47
N THR A 525 -6.41 -29.63 -26.34
CA THR A 525 -7.16 -30.52 -25.45
C THR A 525 -8.49 -30.97 -26.05
N ARG A 526 -9.18 -30.11 -26.82
CA ARG A 526 -10.37 -30.50 -27.59
C ARG A 526 -10.04 -31.62 -28.59
N GLN A 527 -8.92 -31.52 -29.28
CA GLN A 527 -8.47 -32.53 -30.24
C GLN A 527 -8.02 -33.84 -29.57
N GLU A 528 -7.39 -33.76 -28.40
CA GLU A 528 -7.06 -34.94 -27.57
C GLU A 528 -8.34 -35.66 -27.11
N ASN A 529 -9.33 -34.92 -26.60
CA ASN A 529 -10.63 -35.47 -26.22
C ASN A 529 -11.32 -36.13 -27.42
N LEU A 530 -11.37 -35.44 -28.57
CA LEU A 530 -11.98 -35.95 -29.78
C LEU A 530 -11.30 -37.25 -30.27
N THR A 531 -9.98 -37.33 -30.16
CA THR A 531 -9.21 -38.53 -30.50
C THR A 531 -9.55 -39.68 -29.56
N ALA A 532 -9.68 -39.41 -28.26
CA ALA A 532 -10.12 -40.41 -27.28
C ALA A 532 -11.53 -40.93 -27.60
N TRP A 533 -12.47 -40.05 -27.95
CA TRP A 533 -13.83 -40.43 -28.35
C TRP A 533 -13.88 -41.24 -29.65
N ARG A 534 -13.02 -40.93 -30.64
CA ARG A 534 -12.89 -41.72 -31.88
C ARG A 534 -12.39 -43.14 -31.63
N GLY A 535 -11.69 -43.38 -30.52
CA GLY A 535 -11.24 -44.70 -30.11
C GLY A 535 -12.32 -45.54 -29.39
N VAL A 536 -13.46 -44.95 -29.03
CA VAL A 536 -14.56 -45.67 -28.35
C VAL A 536 -15.47 -46.35 -29.38
N ASP A 537 -15.71 -47.64 -29.18
CA ASP A 537 -16.75 -48.37 -29.94
C ASP A 537 -18.15 -47.99 -29.42
N LEU A 538 -18.67 -46.88 -29.94
CA LEU A 538 -19.98 -46.32 -29.58
C LEU A 538 -21.12 -47.30 -29.89
N ASP A 539 -20.99 -48.12 -30.93
CA ASP A 539 -22.02 -49.08 -31.32
C ASP A 539 -22.11 -50.24 -30.33
N ARG A 540 -20.95 -50.73 -29.86
CA ARG A 540 -20.91 -51.71 -28.77
C ARG A 540 -21.51 -51.13 -27.49
N LEU A 541 -21.11 -49.91 -27.10
CA LEU A 541 -21.61 -49.27 -25.89
C LEU A 541 -23.13 -49.05 -25.95
N GLU A 542 -23.66 -48.64 -27.10
CA GLU A 542 -25.11 -48.48 -27.30
C GLU A 542 -25.85 -49.82 -27.22
N ARG A 543 -25.30 -50.90 -27.81
CA ARG A 543 -25.89 -52.25 -27.70
C ARG A 543 -25.93 -52.75 -26.26
N GLU A 544 -24.83 -52.58 -25.52
CA GLU A 544 -24.74 -52.99 -24.11
C GLU A 544 -25.71 -52.18 -23.24
N LEU A 545 -25.80 -50.86 -23.44
CA LEU A 545 -26.73 -50.00 -22.71
C LEU A 545 -28.20 -50.29 -23.07
N ALA A 546 -28.50 -50.60 -24.33
CA ALA A 546 -29.84 -51.03 -24.75
C ALA A 546 -30.25 -52.36 -24.12
N ALA A 547 -29.30 -53.30 -23.94
CA ALA A 547 -29.56 -54.57 -23.25
C ALA A 547 -29.84 -54.35 -21.75
N ALA A 548 -29.03 -53.53 -21.08
CA ALA A 548 -29.24 -53.15 -19.68
C ALA A 548 -30.57 -52.40 -19.47
N ALA A 549 -30.91 -51.48 -20.40
CA ALA A 549 -32.18 -50.76 -20.39
C ALA A 549 -33.39 -51.72 -20.41
N ARG A 550 -33.37 -52.72 -21.31
CA ARG A 550 -34.43 -53.74 -21.40
C ARG A 550 -34.58 -54.54 -20.11
N LYS A 551 -33.47 -54.98 -19.51
CA LYS A 551 -33.49 -55.70 -18.22
C LYS A 551 -34.13 -54.88 -17.09
N ARG A 552 -34.05 -53.55 -17.17
CA ARG A 552 -34.63 -52.61 -16.20
C ARG A 552 -36.03 -52.11 -16.57
N GLY A 553 -36.64 -52.64 -17.63
CA GLY A 553 -37.98 -52.27 -18.08
C GLY A 553 -38.04 -50.92 -18.82
N LEU A 554 -36.93 -50.46 -19.38
CA LEU A 554 -36.86 -49.27 -20.23
C LEU A 554 -36.87 -49.67 -21.72
N PRO A 555 -37.41 -48.82 -22.62
CA PRO A 555 -37.34 -49.07 -24.06
C PRO A 555 -35.90 -49.21 -24.56
N ALA A 556 -35.66 -50.10 -25.54
CA ALA A 556 -34.32 -50.35 -26.08
C ALA A 556 -33.65 -49.08 -26.65
N GLY A 557 -34.44 -48.19 -27.27
CA GLY A 557 -33.98 -46.90 -27.81
C GLY A 557 -34.05 -45.73 -26.84
N PHE A 558 -34.21 -45.97 -25.52
CA PHE A 558 -34.38 -44.90 -24.54
C PHE A 558 -33.22 -43.89 -24.61
N PHE A 559 -31.98 -44.37 -24.61
CA PHE A 559 -30.75 -43.57 -24.63
C PHE A 559 -30.24 -43.17 -26.03
N ALA A 560 -31.00 -43.47 -27.10
CA ALA A 560 -30.59 -43.15 -28.48
C ALA A 560 -30.20 -41.66 -28.72
N PRO A 561 -30.85 -40.65 -28.09
CA PRO A 561 -30.45 -39.25 -28.29
C PRO A 561 -29.03 -38.92 -27.83
N PHE A 562 -28.55 -39.56 -26.76
CA PHE A 562 -27.18 -39.37 -26.28
C PHE A 562 -26.17 -39.79 -27.35
N PHE A 563 -26.32 -41.01 -27.88
CA PHE A 563 -25.42 -41.52 -28.92
C PHE A 563 -25.54 -40.76 -30.23
N ALA A 564 -26.75 -40.32 -30.60
CA ALA A 564 -26.95 -39.46 -31.77
C ALA A 564 -26.15 -38.15 -31.66
N GLY A 565 -26.23 -37.47 -30.50
CA GLY A 565 -25.49 -36.24 -30.25
C GLY A 565 -23.97 -36.46 -30.24
N VAL A 566 -23.49 -37.50 -29.56
CA VAL A 566 -22.04 -37.82 -29.52
C VAL A 566 -21.50 -38.16 -30.92
N ARG A 567 -22.23 -38.96 -31.72
CA ARG A 567 -21.82 -39.29 -33.10
C ARG A 567 -21.75 -38.04 -33.98
N GLN A 568 -22.74 -37.15 -33.88
CA GLN A 568 -22.72 -35.88 -34.58
C GLN A 568 -21.47 -35.07 -34.21
N GLY A 569 -21.16 -34.96 -32.92
CA GLY A 569 -19.98 -34.24 -32.44
C GLY A 569 -18.64 -34.83 -32.88
N VAL A 570 -18.56 -36.15 -33.02
CA VAL A 570 -17.36 -36.86 -33.51
C VAL A 570 -17.17 -36.67 -35.02
N ALA A 571 -18.26 -36.70 -35.78
CA ALA A 571 -18.27 -36.56 -37.23
C ALA A 571 -18.05 -35.10 -37.68
N GLU A 572 -18.74 -34.17 -37.04
CA GLU A 572 -18.75 -32.73 -37.36
C GLU A 572 -18.46 -31.92 -36.09
N PRO A 573 -17.19 -31.85 -35.64
CA PRO A 573 -16.83 -31.10 -34.45
C PRO A 573 -17.06 -29.59 -34.67
N GLY A 574 -17.83 -28.96 -33.78
CA GLY A 574 -18.06 -27.52 -33.83
C GLY A 574 -16.80 -26.70 -33.54
N THR A 575 -16.59 -25.62 -34.29
CA THR A 575 -15.41 -24.73 -34.18
C THR A 575 -15.57 -23.60 -33.18
N GLU A 576 -16.81 -23.26 -32.82
CA GLU A 576 -17.14 -22.18 -31.89
C GLU A 576 -17.81 -22.71 -30.61
N PRO A 577 -17.68 -22.00 -29.48
CA PRO A 577 -18.34 -22.41 -28.25
C PRO A 577 -19.88 -22.41 -28.39
N PRO A 578 -20.57 -23.43 -27.84
CA PRO A 578 -22.03 -23.48 -27.83
C PRO A 578 -22.61 -22.35 -26.98
N ALA A 579 -23.90 -22.03 -27.16
CA ALA A 579 -24.51 -20.82 -26.61
C ALA A 579 -24.31 -20.65 -25.08
N LEU A 580 -24.46 -21.74 -24.31
CA LEU A 580 -24.26 -21.72 -22.85
C LEU A 580 -22.80 -21.41 -22.46
N VAL A 581 -21.85 -22.03 -23.16
CA VAL A 581 -20.42 -21.85 -22.90
C VAL A 581 -19.97 -20.46 -23.31
N ARG A 582 -20.44 -19.98 -24.47
CA ARG A 582 -20.16 -18.64 -24.99
C ARG A 582 -20.61 -17.55 -24.01
N ALA A 583 -21.82 -17.68 -23.47
CA ALA A 583 -22.37 -16.72 -22.49
C ALA A 583 -21.47 -16.55 -21.26
N VAL A 584 -20.76 -17.60 -20.83
CA VAL A 584 -19.83 -17.52 -19.69
C VAL A 584 -18.43 -17.09 -20.14
N ARG A 585 -17.91 -17.70 -21.19
CA ARG A 585 -16.56 -17.46 -21.71
C ARG A 585 -16.34 -16.00 -22.11
N ASP A 586 -17.27 -15.41 -22.83
CA ASP A 586 -17.14 -14.04 -23.35
C ASP A 586 -17.14 -13.00 -22.22
N ARG A 587 -17.63 -13.38 -21.03
CA ARG A 587 -17.56 -12.55 -19.82
C ARG A 587 -16.23 -12.65 -19.10
N MET A 588 -15.39 -13.62 -19.43
CA MET A 588 -14.12 -13.88 -18.75
C MET A 588 -12.91 -13.75 -19.69
N VAL A 589 -13.13 -13.80 -21.01
CA VAL A 589 -12.11 -13.67 -22.05
C VAL A 589 -12.37 -12.42 -22.87
N ARG A 590 -11.35 -11.60 -23.09
CA ARG A 590 -11.46 -10.32 -23.81
C ARG A 590 -10.35 -10.17 -24.84
N ALA A 591 -10.71 -9.62 -26.01
CA ALA A 591 -9.73 -9.14 -26.99
C ALA A 591 -9.46 -7.64 -26.74
N ASN A 592 -8.19 -7.25 -26.71
CA ASN A 592 -7.74 -5.86 -26.69
C ASN A 592 -6.79 -5.62 -27.89
N GLY A 593 -6.62 -4.37 -28.35
CA GLY A 593 -5.97 -3.99 -29.61
C GLY A 593 -4.55 -4.51 -29.91
N GLY A 594 -3.95 -5.30 -29.02
CA GLY A 594 -2.70 -6.05 -29.24
C GLY A 594 -2.65 -7.46 -28.61
N GLY A 595 -3.78 -8.07 -28.23
CA GLY A 595 -3.83 -9.43 -27.65
C GLY A 595 -5.17 -9.82 -27.01
N TYR A 596 -5.15 -10.86 -26.20
CA TYR A 596 -6.28 -11.40 -25.45
C TYR A 596 -5.98 -11.50 -23.95
N ALA A 597 -7.01 -11.36 -23.12
CA ALA A 597 -6.95 -11.46 -21.67
C ALA A 597 -7.99 -12.45 -21.15
N ALA A 598 -7.64 -13.25 -20.14
CA ALA A 598 -8.57 -14.11 -19.41
C ALA A 598 -8.54 -13.78 -17.91
N VAL A 599 -9.70 -13.89 -17.27
CA VAL A 599 -9.88 -13.86 -15.81
C VAL A 599 -10.07 -15.26 -15.30
N LEU A 600 -9.32 -15.66 -14.27
CA LEU A 600 -9.58 -16.85 -13.48
C LEU A 600 -10.00 -16.41 -12.08
N PHE A 601 -11.05 -17.01 -11.55
CA PHE A 601 -11.58 -16.68 -10.22
C PHE A 601 -11.09 -17.69 -9.17
N PHE A 602 -10.78 -17.19 -7.98
CA PHE A 602 -10.47 -18.00 -6.81
C PHE A 602 -10.84 -17.24 -5.52
N PRO A 603 -10.89 -17.88 -4.33
CA PRO A 603 -11.33 -17.22 -3.11
C PRO A 603 -10.32 -16.17 -2.65
N ASP A 604 -10.80 -14.98 -2.24
CA ASP A 604 -9.97 -13.90 -1.68
C ASP A 604 -9.58 -14.19 -0.22
N GLU A 605 -8.88 -15.30 -0.01
CA GLU A 605 -8.32 -15.68 1.29
C GLU A 605 -6.83 -15.29 1.33
N PRO A 606 -6.33 -14.62 2.38
CA PRO A 606 -4.95 -14.12 2.44
C PRO A 606 -3.86 -15.18 2.22
N GLU A 607 -4.12 -16.44 2.59
CA GLU A 607 -3.19 -17.56 2.36
C GLU A 607 -3.15 -17.97 0.89
N LEU A 608 -4.31 -18.10 0.26
CA LEU A 608 -4.45 -18.48 -1.15
C LEU A 608 -3.93 -17.37 -2.07
N VAL A 609 -4.30 -16.12 -1.81
CA VAL A 609 -3.81 -14.95 -2.56
C VAL A 609 -2.28 -14.89 -2.54
N ARG A 610 -1.64 -15.11 -1.39
CA ARG A 610 -0.18 -15.15 -1.29
C ARG A 610 0.43 -16.32 -2.07
N ALA A 611 -0.19 -17.50 -2.02
CA ALA A 611 0.27 -18.66 -2.79
C ALA A 611 0.18 -18.42 -4.30
N VAL A 612 -0.93 -17.82 -4.78
CA VAL A 612 -1.11 -17.48 -6.20
C VAL A 612 -0.15 -16.36 -6.63
N ARG A 613 0.05 -15.32 -5.81
CA ARG A 613 1.06 -14.27 -6.07
C ARG A 613 2.47 -14.85 -6.19
N ALA A 614 2.85 -15.72 -5.26
CA ALA A 614 4.14 -16.40 -5.31
C ALA A 614 4.27 -17.31 -6.55
N ALA A 615 3.19 -17.99 -6.95
CA ALA A 615 3.16 -18.75 -8.18
C ALA A 615 3.31 -17.86 -9.43
N ALA A 616 2.69 -16.67 -9.44
CA ALA A 616 2.75 -15.72 -10.54
C ALA A 616 4.02 -14.83 -10.53
N ALA A 617 4.91 -15.05 -9.57
CA ALA A 617 6.20 -14.36 -9.51
C ALA A 617 7.04 -14.76 -10.74
N GLY A 618 7.48 -13.78 -11.52
CA GLY A 618 8.28 -13.99 -12.73
C GLY A 618 7.47 -14.14 -14.04
N GLU A 619 6.14 -14.19 -13.98
CA GLU A 619 5.27 -14.24 -15.17
C GLU A 619 4.83 -12.81 -15.55
N PRO A 620 5.45 -12.14 -16.55
CA PRO A 620 5.16 -10.73 -16.86
C PRO A 620 3.74 -10.51 -17.40
N GLU A 621 3.12 -11.55 -17.94
CA GLU A 621 1.80 -11.54 -18.56
C GLU A 621 0.69 -11.98 -17.60
N CYS A 622 1.00 -12.13 -16.31
CA CYS A 622 0.03 -12.48 -15.27
C CYS A 622 -0.05 -11.40 -14.20
N ALA A 623 -1.26 -11.17 -13.68
CA ALA A 623 -1.47 -10.27 -12.55
C ALA A 623 -2.53 -10.83 -11.60
N VAL A 624 -2.23 -10.78 -10.30
CA VAL A 624 -3.18 -11.15 -9.25
C VAL A 624 -3.85 -9.87 -8.76
N VAL A 625 -5.16 -9.79 -8.89
CA VAL A 625 -5.94 -8.64 -8.46
C VAL A 625 -6.87 -9.09 -7.34
N SER A 626 -6.63 -8.56 -6.16
CA SER A 626 -7.57 -8.62 -5.04
C SER A 626 -7.48 -7.30 -4.26
N PRO A 627 -8.59 -6.84 -3.63
CA PRO A 627 -8.58 -5.59 -2.87
C PRO A 627 -7.47 -5.56 -1.82
N GLY A 628 -7.30 -6.66 -1.05
CA GLY A 628 -6.23 -6.76 -0.06
C GLY A 628 -4.85 -7.02 -0.65
N ALA A 629 -4.76 -7.76 -1.75
CA ALA A 629 -3.49 -8.08 -2.41
C ALA A 629 -2.78 -6.83 -2.92
N PHE A 630 -3.53 -5.93 -3.56
CA PHE A 630 -2.96 -4.75 -4.18
C PHE A 630 -2.46 -3.73 -3.13
N GLU A 631 -3.18 -3.57 -2.02
CA GLU A 631 -2.70 -2.78 -0.86
C GLU A 631 -1.41 -3.36 -0.28
N GLN A 632 -1.30 -4.68 -0.20
CA GLN A 632 -0.06 -5.34 0.25
C GLN A 632 1.09 -5.12 -0.74
N MET A 633 0.85 -5.22 -2.05
CA MET A 633 1.86 -4.93 -3.08
C MET A 633 2.37 -3.49 -2.96
N LEU A 634 1.47 -2.52 -2.78
CA LEU A 634 1.84 -1.13 -2.54
C LEU A 634 2.68 -1.00 -1.27
N ALA A 635 2.27 -1.63 -0.18
CA ALA A 635 3.02 -1.60 1.07
C ALA A 635 4.43 -2.21 0.93
N ASP A 636 4.56 -3.32 0.20
CA ASP A 636 5.84 -3.99 -0.07
C ASP A 636 6.74 -3.14 -0.97
N ASP A 637 6.19 -2.60 -2.06
CA ASP A 637 6.91 -1.82 -3.06
C ASP A 637 7.35 -0.46 -2.53
N PHE A 638 6.47 0.23 -1.79
CA PHE A 638 6.68 1.60 -1.33
C PHE A 638 7.22 1.69 0.10
N GLY A 639 6.84 0.78 1.00
CA GLY A 639 7.16 0.89 2.43
C GLY A 639 8.66 0.97 2.70
N GLY A 640 9.42 0.01 2.17
CA GLY A 640 10.89 0.00 2.32
C GLY A 640 11.58 1.14 1.56
N ARG A 641 11.06 1.53 0.38
CA ARG A 641 11.65 2.60 -0.45
C ARG A 641 11.46 3.98 0.18
N PHE A 642 10.26 4.31 0.61
CA PHE A 642 9.97 5.60 1.25
C PHE A 642 10.71 5.76 2.56
N LEU A 643 10.77 4.72 3.39
CA LEU A 643 11.52 4.81 4.65
C LEU A 643 13.01 5.05 4.38
N LYS A 644 13.60 4.38 3.38
CA LYS A 644 14.99 4.63 2.95
C LYS A 644 15.18 6.06 2.43
N VAL A 645 14.26 6.58 1.63
CA VAL A 645 14.34 7.93 1.07
C VAL A 645 14.15 8.99 2.15
N LEU A 646 13.21 8.80 3.08
CA LEU A 646 13.02 9.68 4.23
C LEU A 646 14.24 9.68 5.15
N ALA A 647 14.81 8.50 5.44
CA ALA A 647 16.03 8.38 6.22
C ALA A 647 17.22 9.02 5.50
N ALA A 648 17.36 8.83 4.19
CA ALA A 648 18.38 9.48 3.37
C ALA A 648 18.18 11.00 3.31
N ALA A 649 16.94 11.49 3.28
CA ALA A 649 16.61 12.92 3.33
C ALA A 649 17.01 13.52 4.68
N ALA A 650 16.62 12.90 5.78
CA ALA A 650 17.02 13.32 7.11
C ALA A 650 18.55 13.31 7.26
N ALA A 651 19.21 12.22 6.86
CA ALA A 651 20.67 12.09 6.93
C ALA A 651 21.39 13.10 6.04
N GLY A 652 20.94 13.30 4.79
CA GLY A 652 21.51 14.24 3.84
C GLY A 652 21.38 15.69 4.31
N VAL A 653 20.21 16.06 4.84
CA VAL A 653 19.96 17.37 5.43
C VAL A 653 20.86 17.61 6.65
N LEU A 654 20.97 16.63 7.55
CA LEU A 654 21.85 16.71 8.72
C LEU A 654 23.33 16.76 8.32
N ALA A 655 23.74 15.98 7.32
CA ALA A 655 25.11 15.98 6.80
C ALA A 655 25.46 17.33 6.16
N LEU A 656 24.54 17.93 5.40
CA LEU A 656 24.74 19.25 4.82
C LEU A 656 24.84 20.32 5.94
N ALA A 657 23.94 20.30 6.91
CA ALA A 657 24.01 21.19 8.06
C ALA A 657 25.33 21.01 8.85
N ALA A 658 25.78 19.77 9.08
CA ALA A 658 27.05 19.45 9.71
C ALA A 658 28.27 19.95 8.92
N PHE A 659 28.25 19.78 7.60
CA PHE A 659 29.30 20.27 6.71
C PHE A 659 29.45 21.79 6.80
N PHE A 660 28.34 22.53 6.82
CA PHE A 660 28.35 23.99 6.87
C PHE A 660 28.65 24.56 8.26
N PHE A 661 28.03 24.01 9.31
CA PHE A 661 28.25 24.51 10.68
C PHE A 661 29.56 24.03 11.30
N ARG A 662 30.12 22.90 10.82
CA ARG A 662 31.34 22.25 11.33
C ARG A 662 31.34 22.02 12.84
N SER A 663 30.14 21.87 13.43
CA SER A 663 29.94 21.72 14.87
C SER A 663 28.67 20.92 15.12
N ALA A 664 28.82 19.76 15.77
CA ALA A 664 27.70 18.88 16.10
C ALA A 664 26.62 19.59 16.95
N ALA A 665 27.02 20.48 17.86
CA ALA A 665 26.09 21.25 18.69
C ALA A 665 25.24 22.22 17.85
N LEU A 666 25.84 22.89 16.86
CA LEU A 666 25.12 23.80 15.97
C LEU A 666 24.20 23.05 15.01
N THR A 667 24.65 21.89 14.51
CA THR A 667 23.83 21.01 13.67
C THR A 667 22.62 20.49 14.43
N PHE A 668 22.81 20.01 15.66
CA PHE A 668 21.71 19.59 16.52
C PHE A 668 20.70 20.73 16.72
N LEU A 669 21.20 21.92 17.04
CA LEU A 669 20.35 23.07 17.27
C LEU A 669 19.57 23.49 16.01
N ALA A 670 20.16 23.36 14.83
CA ALA A 670 19.48 23.56 13.56
C ALA A 670 18.43 22.47 13.27
N ALA A 671 18.65 21.23 13.72
CA ALA A 671 17.71 20.13 13.52
C ALA A 671 16.48 20.16 14.44
N VAL A 672 16.54 20.88 15.57
CA VAL A 672 15.46 20.93 16.58
C VAL A 672 14.07 21.24 15.97
N PRO A 673 13.89 22.26 15.13
CA PRO A 673 12.59 22.54 14.51
C PRO A 673 12.07 21.41 13.64
N ALA A 674 12.93 20.77 12.85
CA ALA A 674 12.54 19.68 11.96
C ALA A 674 12.11 18.43 12.74
N VAL A 675 12.91 18.03 13.74
CA VAL A 675 12.59 16.88 14.61
C VAL A 675 11.28 17.12 15.37
N THR A 676 11.10 18.34 15.91
CA THR A 676 9.88 18.69 16.65
C THR A 676 8.65 18.67 15.74
N ALA A 677 8.76 19.22 14.52
CA ALA A 677 7.67 19.22 13.56
C ALA A 677 7.26 17.81 13.13
N MET A 678 8.23 16.93 12.85
CA MET A 678 7.96 15.53 12.49
C MET A 678 7.30 14.75 13.62
N ALA A 679 7.81 14.88 14.85
CA ALA A 679 7.26 14.19 16.02
C ALA A 679 5.83 14.65 16.32
N VAL A 680 5.57 15.95 16.29
CA VAL A 680 4.22 16.50 16.52
C VAL A 680 3.27 16.13 15.38
N LEU A 681 3.73 16.14 14.13
CA LEU A 681 2.92 15.70 13.00
C LEU A 681 2.49 14.24 13.18
N GLY A 682 3.42 13.33 13.50
CA GLY A 682 3.10 11.93 13.78
C GLY A 682 2.13 11.77 14.95
N ALA A 683 2.33 12.53 16.04
CA ALA A 683 1.43 12.53 17.19
C ALA A 683 0.02 13.00 16.83
N VAL A 684 -0.11 14.08 16.07
CA VAL A 684 -1.41 14.62 15.64
C VAL A 684 -2.14 13.61 14.76
N PHE A 685 -1.45 12.96 13.82
CA PHE A 685 -2.07 11.93 12.99
C PHE A 685 -2.53 10.72 13.81
N ALA A 686 -1.73 10.28 14.78
CA ALA A 686 -2.11 9.20 15.69
C ALA A 686 -3.34 9.58 16.54
N LEU A 687 -3.35 10.78 17.13
CA LEU A 687 -4.46 11.29 17.95
C LEU A 687 -5.75 11.50 17.15
N CYS A 688 -5.66 11.91 15.89
CA CYS A 688 -6.81 12.04 15.00
C CYS A 688 -7.33 10.69 14.46
N GLY A 689 -6.66 9.57 14.76
CA GLY A 689 -6.99 8.26 14.22
C GLY A 689 -6.74 8.14 12.70
N THR A 690 -6.01 9.08 12.11
CA THR A 690 -5.67 9.09 10.68
C THR A 690 -4.41 8.29 10.45
N ALA A 691 -4.46 7.32 9.54
CA ALA A 691 -3.30 6.52 9.20
C ALA A 691 -2.26 7.33 8.39
N LEU A 692 -0.99 6.97 8.55
CA LEU A 692 0.09 7.42 7.69
C LEU A 692 -0.08 6.80 6.31
N ASN A 693 -0.33 7.64 5.32
CA ASN A 693 -0.55 7.26 3.93
C ASN A 693 0.55 7.79 2.99
N LEU A 694 0.46 7.40 1.71
CA LEU A 694 1.45 7.78 0.70
C LEU A 694 1.56 9.31 0.54
N ILE A 695 0.45 10.04 0.64
CA ILE A 695 0.39 11.51 0.50
C ILE A 695 1.14 12.19 1.66
N VAL A 696 0.91 11.71 2.89
CA VAL A 696 1.52 12.26 4.11
C VAL A 696 3.00 11.89 4.18
N CYS A 697 3.39 10.69 3.76
CA CYS A 697 4.80 10.30 3.61
C CYS A 697 5.53 11.26 2.65
N PHE A 698 4.94 11.52 1.48
CA PHE A 698 5.48 12.45 0.50
C PHE A 698 5.60 13.87 1.07
N THR A 699 4.52 14.36 1.68
CA THR A 699 4.50 15.69 2.30
C THR A 699 5.51 15.78 3.46
N GLY A 700 5.72 14.70 4.21
CA GLY A 700 6.70 14.59 5.29
C GLY A 700 8.14 14.73 4.80
N ILE A 701 8.47 14.16 3.64
CA ILE A 701 9.79 14.33 3.01
C ILE A 701 10.02 15.82 2.68
N MET A 702 9.06 16.47 2.01
CA MET A 702 9.15 17.91 1.71
C MET A 702 9.28 18.75 2.98
N LEU A 703 8.45 18.45 3.97
CA LEU A 703 8.40 19.17 5.23
C LEU A 703 9.71 19.03 6.02
N ALA A 704 10.42 17.89 5.94
CA ALA A 704 11.73 17.73 6.58
C ALA A 704 12.79 18.72 6.05
N GLY A 705 12.81 18.95 4.73
CA GLY A 705 13.70 19.95 4.11
C GLY A 705 13.32 21.37 4.48
N LEU A 706 12.02 21.69 4.48
CA LEU A 706 11.54 23.03 4.77
C LEU A 706 11.68 23.41 6.26
N THR A 707 11.47 22.46 7.17
CA THR A 707 11.44 22.77 8.60
C THR A 707 12.83 23.01 9.19
N ILE A 708 13.89 22.46 8.59
CA ILE A 708 15.27 22.72 9.04
C ILE A 708 15.69 24.17 8.76
N ASP A 709 15.12 24.83 7.75
CA ASP A 709 15.46 26.20 7.40
C ASP A 709 15.19 27.14 8.58
N TYR A 710 14.08 26.94 9.30
CA TYR A 710 13.77 27.68 10.52
C TYR A 710 14.84 27.49 11.59
N GLY A 711 15.43 26.30 11.70
CA GLY A 711 16.55 26.04 12.62
C GLY A 711 17.84 26.71 12.18
N ILE A 712 18.18 26.65 10.90
CA ILE A 712 19.35 27.33 10.33
C ILE A 712 19.25 28.84 10.60
N PHE A 713 18.13 29.47 10.24
CA PHE A 713 17.93 30.91 10.46
C PHE A 713 17.91 31.26 11.95
N ALA A 714 17.32 30.43 12.82
CA ALA A 714 17.34 30.65 14.27
C ALA A 714 18.75 30.62 14.86
N VAL A 715 19.59 29.67 14.43
CA VAL A 715 20.99 29.57 14.87
C VAL A 715 21.80 30.79 14.43
N TYR A 716 21.61 31.26 13.19
CA TYR A 716 22.24 32.49 12.71
C TYR A 716 21.74 33.74 13.45
N ALA A 717 20.44 33.82 13.73
CA ALA A 717 19.87 34.91 14.52
C ALA A 717 20.47 34.95 15.95
N ALA A 718 20.63 33.78 16.58
CA ALA A 718 21.25 33.66 17.89
C ALA A 718 22.74 34.08 17.90
N LYS A 719 23.46 33.85 16.79
CA LYS A 719 24.83 34.35 16.59
C LYS A 719 24.91 35.86 16.37
N GLU A 720 23.98 36.45 15.64
CA GLU A 720 23.95 37.90 15.37
C GLU A 720 23.44 38.74 16.55
N GLY A 721 22.65 38.16 17.45
CA GLY A 721 22.12 38.84 18.65
C GLY A 721 20.92 39.75 18.37
N ARG A 722 20.61 40.66 19.31
CA ARG A 722 19.35 41.46 19.36
C ARG A 722 19.10 42.39 18.17
N GLY A 723 20.05 42.52 17.23
CA GLY A 723 19.93 43.33 16.01
C GLY A 723 19.57 42.56 14.73
N SER A 724 19.40 41.22 14.82
CA SER A 724 19.11 40.38 13.66
C SER A 724 17.70 40.61 13.09
N THR A 725 17.59 40.66 11.77
CA THR A 725 16.30 40.75 11.06
C THR A 725 15.70 39.37 10.77
N LEU A 726 16.46 38.30 11.04
CA LEU A 726 16.08 36.92 10.70
C LEU A 726 14.81 36.44 11.44
N PRO A 727 14.61 36.65 12.75
CA PRO A 727 13.44 36.12 13.44
C PRO A 727 12.11 36.70 12.95
N ALA A 728 12.08 37.99 12.62
CA ALA A 728 10.89 38.62 12.05
C ALA A 728 10.61 38.14 10.61
N ALA A 729 11.67 37.96 9.80
CA ALA A 729 11.54 37.39 8.47
C ALA A 729 11.05 35.94 8.51
N MET A 730 11.56 35.13 9.45
CA MET A 730 11.12 33.75 9.67
C MET A 730 9.64 33.67 10.05
N GLY A 731 9.16 34.55 10.93
CA GLY A 731 7.73 34.57 11.31
C GLY A 731 6.82 34.95 10.13
N ILE A 732 7.26 35.90 9.29
CA ILE A 732 6.53 36.28 8.07
C ILE A 732 6.55 35.13 7.06
N SER A 733 7.68 34.46 6.86
CA SER A 733 7.81 33.25 6.03
C SER A 733 6.89 32.12 6.48
N ALA A 734 6.91 31.81 7.78
CA ALA A 734 6.02 30.80 8.34
C ALA A 734 4.56 31.18 8.13
N ALA A 735 4.19 32.45 8.33
CA ALA A 735 2.84 32.92 8.07
C ALA A 735 2.48 32.76 6.58
N THR A 736 3.32 33.17 5.63
CA THR A 736 3.01 33.02 4.20
C THR A 736 2.83 31.56 3.80
N THR A 737 3.66 30.66 4.31
CA THR A 737 3.56 29.23 4.03
C THR A 737 2.33 28.60 4.70
N VAL A 738 2.03 28.97 5.95
CA VAL A 738 0.83 28.50 6.65
C VAL A 738 -0.44 29.02 5.99
N PHE A 739 -0.53 30.30 5.62
CA PHE A 739 -1.69 30.85 4.93
C PHE A 739 -1.87 30.27 3.52
N GLY A 740 -0.77 30.03 2.81
CA GLY A 740 -0.79 29.32 1.52
C GLY A 740 -1.28 27.88 1.67
N ALA A 741 -0.77 27.14 2.65
CA ALA A 741 -1.20 25.77 2.94
C ALA A 741 -2.63 25.71 3.52
N ALA A 742 -3.07 26.73 4.26
CA ALA A 742 -4.41 26.79 4.83
C ALA A 742 -5.49 26.87 3.75
N ALA A 743 -5.19 27.43 2.57
CA ALA A 743 -6.13 27.40 1.44
C ALA A 743 -6.44 25.96 1.00
N LEU A 744 -5.47 25.05 1.08
CA LEU A 744 -5.66 23.63 0.75
C LEU A 744 -6.60 22.91 1.74
N LEU A 745 -6.75 23.42 2.97
CA LEU A 745 -7.68 22.85 3.96
C LEU A 745 -9.16 23.01 3.57
N PHE A 746 -9.46 23.90 2.63
CA PHE A 746 -10.81 24.07 2.06
C PHE A 746 -11.07 23.14 0.87
N SER A 747 -10.10 22.29 0.51
CA SER A 747 -10.26 21.29 -0.54
C SER A 747 -11.08 20.11 -0.04
N SER A 748 -12.00 19.63 -0.89
CA SER A 748 -12.69 18.36 -0.69
C SER A 748 -11.80 17.18 -1.12
N HIS A 749 -10.84 17.41 -2.03
CA HIS A 749 -9.91 16.39 -2.47
C HIS A 749 -8.94 15.95 -1.34
N PRO A 750 -8.84 14.65 -0.99
CA PRO A 750 -8.01 14.14 0.12
C PRO A 750 -6.52 14.48 0.00
N VAL A 751 -5.95 14.35 -1.20
CA VAL A 751 -4.54 14.70 -1.49
C VAL A 751 -4.22 16.13 -1.08
N LEU A 752 -5.00 17.10 -1.57
CA LEU A 752 -4.78 18.52 -1.27
C LEU A 752 -4.99 18.80 0.22
N PHE A 753 -6.06 18.25 0.81
CA PHE A 753 -6.37 18.46 2.22
C PHE A 753 -5.27 17.94 3.16
N HIS A 754 -4.84 16.67 3.01
CA HIS A 754 -3.79 16.07 3.85
C HIS A 754 -2.44 16.78 3.68
N THR A 755 -2.08 17.19 2.46
CA THR A 755 -0.87 18.00 2.23
C THR A 755 -0.97 19.36 2.92
N GLY A 756 -2.11 20.05 2.80
CA GLY A 756 -2.37 21.31 3.50
C GLY A 756 -2.26 21.19 5.01
N PHE A 757 -2.90 20.16 5.58
CA PHE A 757 -2.90 19.89 7.01
C PHE A 757 -1.49 19.62 7.55
N ALA A 758 -0.74 18.75 6.89
CA ALA A 758 0.62 18.43 7.29
C ALA A 758 1.55 19.66 7.21
N LEU A 759 1.42 20.50 6.18
CA LEU A 759 2.19 21.74 6.06
C LEU A 759 1.80 22.76 7.13
N VAL A 760 0.51 22.99 7.39
CA VAL A 760 0.05 23.94 8.42
C VAL A 760 0.57 23.54 9.79
N VAL A 761 0.41 22.28 10.19
CA VAL A 761 0.89 21.78 11.49
C VAL A 761 2.42 21.83 11.55
N GLY A 762 3.08 21.26 10.54
CA GLY A 762 4.54 21.13 10.51
C GLY A 762 5.27 22.47 10.54
N VAL A 763 4.85 23.43 9.70
CA VAL A 763 5.49 24.75 9.62
C VAL A 763 5.22 25.59 10.87
N SER A 764 4.00 25.54 11.41
CA SER A 764 3.66 26.26 12.64
C SER A 764 4.51 25.78 13.81
N VAL A 765 4.65 24.46 13.97
CA VAL A 765 5.47 23.84 15.03
C VAL A 765 6.96 24.15 14.83
N ALA A 766 7.48 24.03 13.59
CA ALA A 766 8.87 24.35 13.30
C ALA A 766 9.20 25.83 13.58
N CYS A 767 8.32 26.75 13.19
CA CYS A 767 8.48 28.17 13.47
C CYS A 767 8.51 28.43 14.98
N ALA A 768 7.55 27.87 15.73
CA ALA A 768 7.51 28.01 17.18
C ALA A 768 8.78 27.45 17.85
N ALA A 769 9.24 26.27 17.41
CA ALA A 769 10.49 25.67 17.90
C ALA A 769 11.72 26.53 17.56
N GLY A 770 11.78 27.09 16.34
CA GLY A 770 12.86 27.97 15.91
C GLY A 770 12.90 29.30 16.67
N LEU A 771 11.74 29.88 17.00
CA LEU A 771 11.67 31.18 17.69
C LEU A 771 11.82 31.05 19.22
N LEU A 772 11.36 29.95 19.83
CA LEU A 772 11.32 29.78 21.29
C LEU A 772 12.37 28.80 21.80
N VAL A 773 12.46 27.62 21.20
CA VAL A 773 13.28 26.50 21.72
C VAL A 773 14.74 26.66 21.34
N VAL A 774 15.03 27.00 20.08
CA VAL A 774 16.41 27.18 19.61
C VAL A 774 17.17 28.26 20.40
N PRO A 775 16.63 29.47 20.66
CA PRO A 775 17.31 30.46 21.49
C PRO A 775 17.50 29.99 22.94
N ALA A 776 16.53 29.28 23.51
CA ALA A 776 16.65 28.72 24.86
C ALA A 776 17.79 27.71 24.94
N LEU A 777 17.85 26.75 24.02
CA LEU A 777 18.93 25.76 23.94
C LEU A 777 20.30 26.41 23.67
N TRP A 778 20.36 27.43 22.80
CA TRP A 778 21.57 28.21 22.58
C TRP A 778 22.12 28.84 23.87
N THR A 779 21.25 29.47 24.67
CA THR A 779 21.68 30.08 25.94
C THR A 779 22.17 29.04 26.95
N LEU A 780 21.58 27.84 26.97
CA LEU A 780 22.03 26.73 27.81
C LEU A 780 23.39 26.18 27.35
N PHE A 781 23.59 26.00 26.04
CA PHE A 781 24.85 25.57 25.45
C PHE A 781 26.00 26.53 25.76
N LYS A 782 25.72 27.84 25.75
CA LYS A 782 26.71 28.87 26.10
C LYS A 782 27.05 28.88 27.60
N ARG A 783 26.11 28.50 28.48
CA ARG A 783 26.28 28.56 29.94
C ARG A 783 26.85 27.27 30.57
N ARG A 784 26.55 26.08 30.03
CA ARG A 784 26.98 24.77 30.58
C ARG A 784 27.22 23.74 29.47
N GLY A 785 28.47 23.55 29.06
CA GLY A 785 28.84 22.65 27.95
C GLY A 785 28.47 21.18 28.14
N TRP A 786 28.36 20.67 29.38
CA TRP A 786 27.98 19.27 29.64
C TRP A 786 26.47 19.01 29.47
N VAL A 787 25.63 20.03 29.65
CA VAL A 787 24.18 19.94 29.41
C VAL A 787 23.90 19.72 27.92
N ALA A 788 24.80 20.18 27.04
CA ALA A 788 24.74 19.92 25.62
C ALA A 788 24.97 18.44 25.27
N GLY A 789 25.94 17.80 25.93
CA GLY A 789 26.17 16.36 25.79
C GLY A 789 25.00 15.54 26.34
N ALA A 790 24.45 15.93 27.49
CA ALA A 790 23.32 15.24 28.12
C ALA A 790 22.02 15.36 27.32
N LEU A 791 21.71 16.52 26.74
CA LEU A 791 20.51 16.72 25.90
C LEU A 791 20.62 16.04 24.54
N LEU A 792 21.80 16.12 23.91
CA LEU A 792 22.08 15.39 22.67
C LEU A 792 22.02 13.89 22.90
N ALA A 793 22.61 13.40 24.00
CA ALA A 793 22.53 12.00 24.40
C ALA A 793 21.09 11.60 24.75
N ALA A 794 20.33 12.41 25.47
CA ALA A 794 18.94 12.11 25.79
C ALA A 794 18.05 12.01 24.54
N VAL A 795 18.24 12.87 23.53
CA VAL A 795 17.48 12.78 22.26
C VAL A 795 17.94 11.59 21.42
N LEU A 796 19.24 11.29 21.37
CA LEU A 796 19.77 10.12 20.66
C LEU A 796 19.43 8.79 21.36
N LEU A 797 19.31 8.78 22.70
CA LEU A 797 18.96 7.63 23.53
C LEU A 797 17.44 7.50 23.76
N ALA A 798 16.66 8.58 23.55
CA ALA A 798 15.20 8.55 23.46
C ALA A 798 14.69 7.96 22.13
N GLY A 799 15.60 7.52 21.25
CA GLY A 799 15.33 6.40 20.37
C GLY A 799 15.14 5.14 21.20
N CYS A 800 14.08 5.12 22.02
CA CYS A 800 13.69 4.00 22.81
C CYS A 800 13.51 2.83 21.85
N ARG A 801 14.26 1.74 22.10
CA ARG A 801 13.95 0.41 21.60
C ARG A 801 12.48 0.17 21.93
N SER A 802 11.59 0.42 20.98
CA SER A 802 10.18 0.08 21.12
C SER A 802 10.12 -1.43 21.26
N ASP A 803 9.43 -1.88 22.28
CA ASP A 803 9.05 -3.28 22.36
C ASP A 803 8.06 -3.54 21.25
N VAL A 804 8.34 -4.58 20.48
CA VAL A 804 7.65 -4.86 19.22
C VAL A 804 6.22 -5.37 19.44
N PHE A 805 5.89 -5.65 20.70
CA PHE A 805 4.63 -6.20 21.17
C PHE A 805 4.20 -5.47 22.44
N GLU A 806 2.89 -5.38 22.66
CA GLU A 806 2.30 -4.84 23.86
C GLU A 806 2.31 -5.92 24.96
N ALA A 807 2.79 -5.59 26.16
CA ALA A 807 2.83 -6.53 27.28
C ALA A 807 1.42 -6.76 27.84
N PRO A 808 0.99 -8.01 28.09
CA PRO A 808 -0.30 -8.25 28.72
C PRO A 808 -0.34 -7.68 30.15
N GLU A 809 -1.44 -7.04 30.53
CA GLU A 809 -1.68 -6.64 31.91
C GLU A 809 -2.17 -7.83 32.73
N TYR A 810 -1.46 -8.14 33.82
CA TYR A 810 -1.84 -9.21 34.76
C TYR A 810 -2.33 -8.62 36.09
N PRO A 811 -3.44 -9.12 36.65
CA PRO A 811 -3.90 -8.73 37.99
C PRO A 811 -2.95 -9.25 39.09
N PRO A 812 -3.03 -8.71 40.33
CA PRO A 812 -2.33 -9.26 41.49
C PRO A 812 -2.64 -10.75 41.72
N LEU A 813 -1.63 -11.51 42.13
CA LEU A 813 -1.76 -12.94 42.39
C LEU A 813 -1.99 -13.19 43.89
N GLU A 814 -3.14 -13.77 44.21
CA GLU A 814 -3.47 -14.27 45.55
C GLU A 814 -3.44 -15.81 45.51
N LEU A 815 -2.24 -16.40 45.45
CA LEU A 815 -2.03 -17.85 45.47
C LEU A 815 -1.24 -18.23 46.73
N SER A 816 -1.68 -19.27 47.44
CA SER A 816 -0.86 -19.90 48.48
C SER A 816 0.37 -20.59 47.88
N PRO A 817 1.42 -20.87 48.67
CA PRO A 817 2.59 -21.62 48.17
C PRO A 817 2.23 -22.99 47.59
N ALA A 818 1.22 -23.68 48.15
CA ALA A 818 0.74 -24.96 47.65
C ALA A 818 0.02 -24.83 46.28
N GLU A 819 -0.81 -23.81 46.12
CA GLU A 819 -1.47 -23.51 44.84
C GLU A 819 -0.48 -23.05 43.77
N THR A 820 0.53 -22.27 44.16
CA THR A 820 1.63 -21.84 43.28
C THR A 820 2.41 -23.04 42.75
N ALA A 821 2.75 -23.99 43.62
CA ALA A 821 3.42 -25.23 43.23
C ALA A 821 2.54 -26.08 42.28
N ALA A 822 1.22 -26.15 42.52
CA ALA A 822 0.29 -26.87 41.66
C ALA A 822 0.17 -26.25 40.26
N GLU A 823 0.07 -24.93 40.16
CA GLU A 823 0.03 -24.18 38.90
C GLU A 823 1.34 -24.32 38.10
N LEU A 824 2.50 -24.24 38.76
CA LEU A 824 3.80 -24.49 38.11
C LEU A 824 3.94 -25.95 37.64
N ALA A 825 3.43 -26.91 38.40
CA ALA A 825 3.38 -28.31 37.99
C ALA A 825 2.44 -28.54 36.80
N GLU A 826 1.32 -27.82 36.72
CA GLU A 826 0.41 -27.83 35.57
C GLU A 826 1.06 -27.21 34.33
N TRP A 827 1.77 -26.08 34.47
CA TRP A 827 2.55 -25.47 33.39
C TRP A 827 3.54 -26.46 32.78
N ASN A 828 4.29 -27.17 33.63
CA ASN A 828 5.25 -28.17 33.18
C ASN A 828 4.58 -29.35 32.47
N ARG A 829 3.44 -29.84 32.99
CA ARG A 829 2.68 -30.94 32.36
C ARG A 829 2.08 -30.55 31.02
N THR A 830 1.75 -29.27 30.85
CA THR A 830 1.12 -28.74 29.65
C THR A 830 2.12 -28.18 28.64
N ALA A 831 3.43 -28.20 28.90
CA ALA A 831 4.43 -27.85 27.91
C ALA A 831 4.47 -28.88 26.76
N LEU A 832 4.66 -28.41 25.52
CA LEU A 832 4.74 -29.26 24.34
C LEU A 832 6.14 -29.91 24.22
N PRO A 833 6.33 -31.23 24.44
CA PRO A 833 7.65 -31.84 24.59
C PRO A 833 8.44 -31.88 23.28
N ARG A 834 7.75 -32.09 22.15
CA ARG A 834 8.31 -32.07 20.80
C ARG A 834 7.46 -31.22 19.89
N PHE A 835 8.09 -30.30 19.18
CA PHE A 835 7.37 -29.33 18.36
C PHE A 835 8.12 -28.97 17.09
N ARG A 836 7.34 -28.66 16.04
CA ARG A 836 7.79 -27.87 14.89
C ARG A 836 7.07 -26.53 14.92
N ALA A 837 7.83 -25.45 14.86
CA ALA A 837 7.32 -24.09 14.84
C ALA A 837 7.80 -23.38 13.56
N GLN A 838 6.88 -22.66 12.93
CA GLN A 838 7.23 -21.70 11.88
C GLN A 838 7.14 -20.30 12.50
N ALA A 839 8.22 -19.53 12.48
CA ALA A 839 8.26 -18.20 13.08
C ALA A 839 8.88 -17.17 12.13
N ASN A 840 8.34 -15.95 12.11
CA ASN A 840 9.09 -14.83 11.55
C ASN A 840 10.07 -14.36 12.63
N LEU A 841 11.35 -14.42 12.31
CA LEU A 841 12.43 -13.87 13.11
C LEU A 841 12.88 -12.55 12.51
N SER A 842 13.14 -11.58 13.36
CA SER A 842 13.97 -10.43 13.04
C SER A 842 15.19 -10.53 13.94
N ILE A 843 16.32 -10.95 13.37
CA ILE A 843 17.59 -11.09 14.07
C ILE A 843 18.36 -9.79 13.84
N GLU A 844 18.49 -8.97 14.88
CA GLU A 844 19.30 -7.77 14.87
C GLU A 844 20.65 -8.09 15.50
N TYR A 845 21.70 -8.19 14.68
CA TYR A 845 23.06 -8.47 15.12
C TYR A 845 23.96 -7.30 14.72
N TRP A 846 24.59 -6.63 15.70
CA TRP A 846 25.52 -5.51 15.45
C TRP A 846 24.98 -4.43 14.48
N ARG A 847 23.71 -4.01 14.67
CA ARG A 847 22.97 -3.02 13.85
C ARG A 847 22.58 -3.48 12.44
N VAL A 848 22.76 -4.75 12.09
CA VAL A 848 22.20 -5.35 10.87
C VAL A 848 20.96 -6.15 11.26
N THR A 849 19.81 -5.75 10.73
CA THR A 849 18.56 -6.49 10.92
C THR A 849 18.34 -7.46 9.77
N VAL A 850 18.32 -8.74 10.08
CA VAL A 850 18.08 -9.81 9.11
C VAL A 850 16.70 -10.42 9.38
N PRO A 851 15.70 -10.12 8.54
CA PRO A 851 14.41 -10.81 8.62
C PRO A 851 14.57 -12.22 8.06
N ALA A 852 14.05 -13.22 8.78
CA ALA A 852 14.06 -14.60 8.35
C ALA A 852 12.74 -15.29 8.71
N LEU A 853 12.18 -16.05 7.78
CA LEU A 853 11.17 -17.05 8.08
C LEU A 853 11.90 -18.31 8.57
N ALA A 854 11.81 -18.59 9.86
CA ALA A 854 12.47 -19.73 10.47
C ALA A 854 11.52 -20.92 10.63
N LEU A 855 12.03 -22.10 10.27
CA LEU A 855 11.50 -23.39 10.67
C LEU A 855 12.33 -23.88 11.85
N VAL A 856 11.69 -23.99 13.01
CA VAL A 856 12.30 -24.40 14.27
C VAL A 856 11.73 -25.77 14.65
N ARG A 857 12.59 -26.72 14.99
CA ARG A 857 12.22 -28.00 15.60
C ARG A 857 12.87 -28.08 16.97
N GLY A 858 12.12 -28.48 17.98
CA GLY A 858 12.64 -28.63 19.33
C GLY A 858 12.19 -29.93 19.99
N ASP A 859 13.09 -30.54 20.72
CA ASP A 859 12.85 -31.64 21.66
C ASP A 859 13.29 -31.15 23.04
N LEU A 860 12.31 -30.77 23.87
CA LEU A 860 12.55 -30.23 25.20
C LEU A 860 13.22 -31.27 26.13
N PRO A 861 12.74 -32.53 26.22
CA PRO A 861 13.41 -33.58 27.01
C PRO A 861 14.87 -33.81 26.65
N ALA A 862 15.22 -33.74 25.36
CA ALA A 862 16.58 -33.95 24.90
C ALA A 862 17.42 -32.65 24.85
N GLU A 863 16.85 -31.51 25.24
CA GLU A 863 17.42 -30.16 25.08
C GLU A 863 17.98 -29.90 23.67
N ARG A 864 17.31 -30.42 22.63
CA ARG A 864 17.73 -30.25 21.24
C ARG A 864 16.90 -29.18 20.55
N LEU A 865 17.57 -28.34 19.78
CA LEU A 865 16.95 -27.38 18.89
C LEU A 865 17.61 -27.42 17.52
N ALA A 866 16.82 -27.42 16.46
CA ALA A 866 17.27 -27.22 15.09
C ALA A 866 16.44 -26.10 14.46
N ALA A 867 17.09 -25.10 13.88
CA ALA A 867 16.44 -23.95 13.28
C ALA A 867 17.09 -23.61 11.93
N ALA A 868 16.26 -23.43 10.90
CA ALA A 868 16.69 -22.95 9.59
C ALA A 868 15.89 -21.71 9.21
N GLY A 869 16.59 -20.60 8.94
CA GLY A 869 16.01 -19.33 8.54
C GLY A 869 16.16 -19.05 7.05
N LEU A 870 15.07 -18.67 6.39
CA LEU A 870 15.04 -18.25 4.99
C LEU A 870 14.74 -16.75 4.90
N ALA A 871 15.46 -16.02 4.05
CA ALA A 871 15.18 -14.63 3.73
C ALA A 871 13.83 -14.54 3.00
N PRO A 872 13.18 -13.36 2.95
CA PRO A 872 11.97 -13.17 2.16
C PRO A 872 12.12 -13.55 0.68
N ALA A 873 13.33 -13.45 0.13
CA ALA A 873 13.70 -13.85 -1.23
C ALA A 873 13.95 -15.38 -1.39
N GLY A 874 13.71 -16.19 -0.35
CA GLY A 874 13.90 -17.65 -0.38
C GLY A 874 15.34 -18.14 -0.15
N ALA A 875 16.33 -17.24 -0.06
CA ALA A 875 17.70 -17.59 0.24
C ALA A 875 17.88 -18.05 1.69
N LYS A 876 18.66 -19.11 1.92
CA LYS A 876 19.00 -19.57 3.28
C LYS A 876 19.89 -18.55 3.99
N VAL A 877 19.41 -18.05 5.12
CA VAL A 877 20.06 -17.04 5.95
C VAL A 877 20.94 -17.71 7.00
N PHE A 878 20.39 -18.72 7.66
CA PHE A 878 21.10 -19.53 8.64
C PHE A 878 20.51 -20.93 8.73
N GLU A 879 21.32 -21.88 9.16
CA GLU A 879 20.91 -23.14 9.76
C GLU A 879 21.76 -23.34 11.01
N ALA A 880 21.12 -23.75 12.10
CA ALA A 880 21.78 -24.03 13.36
C ALA A 880 21.05 -25.17 14.06
N ALA A 881 21.78 -26.22 14.41
CA ALA A 881 21.25 -27.36 15.15
C ALA A 881 22.24 -27.81 16.22
N GLY A 882 21.72 -28.21 17.38
CA GLY A 882 22.55 -28.66 18.49
C GLY A 882 21.74 -29.25 19.65
N ALA A 883 22.46 -29.53 20.74
CA ALA A 883 21.93 -30.10 21.97
C ALA A 883 22.59 -29.46 23.20
N GLY A 884 21.85 -29.27 24.30
CA GLY A 884 22.41 -28.82 25.58
C GLY A 884 23.19 -27.50 25.52
N GLY A 885 22.77 -26.57 24.65
CA GLY A 885 23.45 -25.28 24.45
C GLY A 885 24.73 -25.32 23.59
N VAL A 886 25.15 -26.49 23.11
CA VAL A 886 26.29 -26.68 22.20
C VAL A 886 25.80 -26.78 20.76
N LEU A 887 26.44 -26.03 19.84
CA LEU A 887 26.16 -26.08 18.41
C LEU A 887 26.85 -27.30 17.77
N GLU A 888 26.09 -28.14 17.08
CA GLU A 888 26.61 -29.34 16.41
C GLU A 888 26.74 -29.15 14.89
N ARG A 889 25.78 -28.44 14.29
CA ARG A 889 25.74 -28.18 12.84
C ARG A 889 25.30 -26.76 12.58
N TRP A 890 26.00 -26.07 11.68
CA TRP A 890 25.61 -24.71 11.32
C TRP A 890 25.99 -24.33 9.90
N GLU A 891 25.26 -23.34 9.40
CA GLU A 891 25.55 -22.62 8.17
C GLU A 891 25.07 -21.18 8.36
N LEU A 892 25.91 -20.18 8.06
CA LEU A 892 25.53 -18.76 8.10
C LEU A 892 25.78 -18.13 6.74
N ALA A 893 24.82 -17.31 6.29
CA ALA A 893 24.95 -16.57 5.06
C ALA A 893 26.12 -15.55 5.13
N PRO A 894 26.78 -15.26 3.98
CA PRO A 894 28.05 -14.53 3.96
C PRO A 894 27.97 -13.05 4.38
N TYR A 895 26.77 -12.50 4.56
CA TYR A 895 26.51 -11.11 4.96
C TYR A 895 26.38 -10.90 6.49
N PHE A 896 26.50 -11.95 7.32
CA PHE A 896 26.64 -11.76 8.77
C PHE A 896 27.98 -11.07 9.09
N PRO A 897 28.00 -9.93 9.81
CA PRO A 897 29.22 -9.19 10.09
C PRO A 897 30.08 -9.89 11.17
N GLY A 898 31.35 -10.17 10.87
CA GLY A 898 32.31 -10.73 11.84
C GLY A 898 33.39 -11.60 11.20
N GLY A 899 34.61 -11.60 11.78
CA GLY A 899 35.74 -12.41 11.30
C GLY A 899 35.66 -13.90 11.67
N ASP A 900 34.86 -14.24 12.69
CA ASP A 900 34.64 -15.62 13.16
C ASP A 900 33.15 -15.99 13.02
N ARG A 901 32.83 -16.71 11.95
CA ARG A 901 31.46 -17.15 11.64
C ARG A 901 30.98 -18.26 12.57
N GLU A 902 31.89 -19.05 13.13
CA GLU A 902 31.53 -20.13 14.05
C GLU A 902 31.07 -19.56 15.39
N ALA A 903 31.79 -18.55 15.91
CA ALA A 903 31.38 -17.83 17.10
C ALA A 903 30.01 -17.14 16.93
N ALA A 904 29.76 -16.53 15.77
CA ALA A 904 28.46 -15.93 15.45
C ALA A 904 27.35 -16.98 15.37
N ALA A 905 27.60 -18.13 14.74
CA ALA A 905 26.63 -19.22 14.65
C ALA A 905 26.31 -19.79 16.03
N GLN A 906 27.31 -19.97 16.88
CA GLN A 906 27.16 -20.43 18.26
C GLN A 906 26.35 -19.45 19.10
N SER A 907 26.52 -18.13 18.88
CA SER A 907 25.71 -17.10 19.52
C SER A 907 24.25 -17.18 19.09
N VAL A 908 23.99 -17.19 17.78
CA VAL A 908 22.63 -17.28 17.23
C VAL A 908 21.92 -18.54 17.70
N TYR A 909 22.60 -19.68 17.71
CA TYR A 909 22.05 -20.93 18.25
C TYR A 909 21.67 -20.81 19.72
N ARG A 910 22.57 -20.26 20.56
CA ARG A 910 22.32 -20.07 21.98
C ARG A 910 21.12 -19.15 22.24
N ASP A 911 20.99 -18.09 21.46
CA ASP A 911 19.87 -17.17 21.56
C ASP A 911 18.55 -17.85 21.17
N LEU A 912 18.54 -18.59 20.05
CA LEU A 912 17.35 -19.37 19.66
C LEU A 912 17.02 -20.43 20.74
N ALA A 913 18.01 -21.16 21.24
CA ALA A 913 17.83 -22.11 22.34
C ALA A 913 17.24 -21.44 23.59
N ALA A 914 17.71 -20.25 23.96
CA ALA A 914 17.17 -19.49 25.08
C ALA A 914 15.71 -19.09 24.89
N VAL A 915 15.20 -18.90 23.67
CA VAL A 915 13.77 -18.63 23.45
C VAL A 915 12.91 -19.87 23.70
N TRP A 916 13.27 -21.02 23.14
CA TRP A 916 12.40 -22.20 23.10
C TRP A 916 12.70 -23.28 24.15
N LEU A 917 13.94 -23.45 24.59
CA LEU A 917 14.34 -24.49 25.55
C LEU A 917 14.27 -24.01 27.00
N GLY A 918 14.11 -24.92 27.96
CA GLY A 918 14.12 -24.59 29.38
C GLY A 918 12.97 -23.65 29.80
N ASN A 919 11.78 -23.81 29.22
CA ASN A 919 10.59 -23.02 29.55
C ASN A 919 9.69 -23.68 30.61
N ALA A 920 10.03 -24.89 31.04
CA ALA A 920 9.29 -25.70 32.00
C ALA A 920 10.21 -26.08 33.19
N PRO A 921 10.56 -25.11 34.06
CA PRO A 921 11.46 -25.34 35.19
C PRO A 921 10.84 -26.26 36.23
N GLN A 922 11.63 -27.15 36.86
CA GLN A 922 11.12 -27.98 37.95
C GLN A 922 10.62 -27.12 39.12
N PRO A 923 9.45 -27.45 39.72
CA PRO A 923 8.88 -26.66 40.81
C PRO A 923 9.77 -26.76 42.06
N GLN A 924 10.18 -25.61 42.62
CA GLN A 924 10.86 -25.56 43.91
C GLN A 924 9.83 -25.45 45.04
N GLU A 925 10.13 -26.03 46.20
CA GLU A 925 9.26 -25.95 47.38
C GLU A 925 9.25 -24.54 47.98
N GLY A 926 8.08 -24.10 48.44
CA GLY A 926 7.94 -22.85 49.22
C GLY A 926 7.91 -21.54 48.43
N ILE A 927 7.80 -21.57 47.09
CA ILE A 927 7.67 -20.35 46.29
C ILE A 927 6.30 -19.69 46.53
N ALA A 928 6.30 -18.40 46.84
CA ALA A 928 5.10 -17.57 46.98
C ALA A 928 5.10 -16.42 45.94
N PRO A 929 3.92 -15.91 45.53
CA PRO A 929 3.85 -14.74 44.66
C PRO A 929 4.36 -13.47 45.36
N GLU A 930 5.15 -12.68 44.62
CA GLU A 930 5.58 -11.33 44.98
C GLU A 930 4.77 -10.32 44.17
N GLY A 931 3.65 -9.87 44.75
CA GLY A 931 2.72 -8.93 44.11
C GLY A 931 1.95 -9.54 42.94
N ARG A 932 2.39 -9.26 41.70
CA ARG A 932 1.75 -9.74 40.46
C ARG A 932 2.48 -10.93 39.83
N PHE A 933 3.63 -11.31 40.39
CA PHE A 933 4.54 -12.26 39.77
C PHE A 933 4.92 -13.37 40.73
N VAL A 934 5.23 -14.54 40.18
CA VAL A 934 5.92 -15.61 40.87
C VAL A 934 7.34 -15.65 40.31
N GLU A 935 8.34 -15.36 41.15
CA GLU A 935 9.74 -15.29 40.74
C GLU A 935 10.61 -16.27 41.52
N PHE A 936 11.51 -16.95 40.81
CA PHE A 936 12.54 -17.78 41.43
C PHE A 936 13.75 -17.94 40.49
N SER A 937 14.88 -18.33 41.07
CA SER A 937 16.14 -18.56 40.34
C SER A 937 16.60 -20.01 40.49
N LEU A 938 17.24 -20.53 39.44
CA LEU A 938 17.94 -21.82 39.41
C LEU A 938 19.43 -21.59 39.14
N PRO A 939 20.35 -22.14 39.96
CA PRO A 939 21.78 -22.03 39.70
C PRO A 939 22.19 -22.88 38.49
N LEU A 940 23.07 -22.35 37.65
CA LEU A 940 23.69 -23.06 36.53
C LEU A 940 25.10 -23.55 36.91
N PRO A 941 25.62 -24.64 36.27
CA PRO A 941 26.93 -25.22 36.58
C PRO A 941 28.11 -24.23 36.47
N ASP A 942 27.99 -23.22 35.61
CA ASP A 942 29.03 -22.23 35.33
C ASP A 942 29.04 -21.04 36.32
N GLY A 943 28.24 -21.10 37.38
CA GLY A 943 28.09 -20.02 38.38
C GLY A 943 27.14 -18.89 37.97
N ASP A 944 26.47 -19.01 36.83
CA ASP A 944 25.37 -18.14 36.41
C ASP A 944 24.05 -18.52 37.12
N GLU A 945 23.08 -17.61 37.16
CA GLU A 945 21.73 -17.86 37.67
C GLU A 945 20.67 -17.66 36.58
N LEU A 946 19.78 -18.66 36.43
CA LEU A 946 18.65 -18.60 35.53
C LEU A 946 17.38 -18.21 36.30
N ARG A 947 16.87 -17.01 36.05
CA ARG A 947 15.69 -16.46 36.71
C ARG A 947 14.44 -16.62 35.85
N TYR A 948 13.37 -17.06 36.48
CA TYR A 948 12.03 -17.21 35.89
C TYR A 948 11.05 -16.26 36.56
N ARG A 949 10.16 -15.68 35.76
CA ARG A 949 9.04 -14.85 36.22
C ARG A 949 7.76 -15.33 35.56
N PHE A 950 6.78 -15.69 36.37
CA PHE A 950 5.44 -16.10 35.95
C PHE A 950 4.40 -15.07 36.36
N ALA A 951 3.31 -14.95 35.58
CA ALA A 951 2.18 -14.08 35.89
C ALA A 951 0.85 -14.70 35.44
N GLY A 952 -0.27 -14.19 35.97
CA GLY A 952 -1.63 -14.60 35.58
C GLY A 952 -2.14 -15.90 36.22
N LYS A 953 -3.42 -16.22 36.00
CA LYS A 953 -4.06 -17.47 36.43
C LYS A 953 -4.87 -18.04 35.25
N PRO A 954 -4.43 -19.14 34.61
CA PRO A 954 -3.30 -20.00 34.97
C PRO A 954 -1.94 -19.31 34.84
N LEU A 955 -0.94 -19.73 35.62
CA LEU A 955 0.40 -19.14 35.58
C LEU A 955 1.05 -19.34 34.20
N GLN A 956 1.57 -18.25 33.63
CA GLN A 956 2.30 -18.27 32.36
C GLN A 956 3.69 -17.65 32.53
N LEU A 957 4.69 -18.23 31.87
CA LEU A 957 6.05 -17.69 31.88
C LEU A 957 6.08 -16.38 31.08
N VAL A 958 6.35 -15.25 31.74
CA VAL A 958 6.38 -13.92 31.10
C VAL A 958 7.80 -13.44 30.85
N GLU A 959 8.77 -13.87 31.67
CA GLU A 959 10.16 -13.51 31.48
C GLU A 959 11.08 -14.65 31.94
N LYS A 960 12.13 -14.90 31.16
CA LYS A 960 13.25 -15.78 31.50
C LYS A 960 14.55 -15.04 31.26
N SER A 961 15.46 -15.02 32.22
CA SER A 961 16.73 -14.30 32.08
C SER A 961 17.89 -15.02 32.73
N CYS A 962 19.07 -14.90 32.13
CA CYS A 962 20.31 -15.42 32.70
C CYS A 962 21.17 -14.26 33.21
N ARG A 963 21.60 -14.36 34.46
CA ARG A 963 22.41 -13.36 35.13
C ARG A 963 23.77 -13.95 35.51
N GLY A 964 24.85 -13.30 35.09
CA GLY A 964 26.19 -13.61 35.56
C GLY A 964 26.58 -12.75 36.77
N PHE A 965 27.81 -12.95 37.26
CA PHE A 965 28.32 -12.39 38.52
C PHE A 965 28.18 -10.85 38.68
N TRP A 966 28.31 -10.06 37.59
CA TRP A 966 28.18 -8.59 37.64
C TRP A 966 27.10 -7.99 36.73
N LYS A 967 26.62 -8.72 35.71
CA LYS A 967 25.68 -8.20 34.70
C LYS A 967 24.75 -9.31 34.19
N ARG A 968 23.58 -8.90 33.69
CA ARG A 968 22.68 -9.77 32.93
C ARG A 968 23.35 -10.16 31.61
N ARG A 969 23.31 -11.45 31.26
CA ARG A 969 23.81 -11.95 29.99
C ARG A 969 22.75 -11.78 28.91
N TRP A 970 21.57 -12.37 29.13
CA TRP A 970 20.45 -12.27 28.20
C TRP A 970 19.11 -12.28 28.93
N ARG A 971 18.07 -11.83 28.24
CA ARG A 971 16.68 -11.84 28.71
C ARG A 971 15.72 -12.16 27.57
N VAL A 972 14.79 -13.07 27.82
CA VAL A 972 13.65 -13.35 26.95
C VAL A 972 12.38 -12.87 27.64
N ARG A 973 11.60 -12.06 26.92
CA ARG A 973 10.26 -11.61 27.33
C ARG A 973 9.23 -12.26 26.43
N TYR A 974 8.26 -12.92 27.04
CA TYR A 974 7.17 -13.61 26.35
C TYR A 974 5.91 -12.74 26.44
N TYR A 975 5.32 -12.44 25.30
CA TYR A 975 4.15 -11.58 25.17
C TYR A 975 2.87 -12.39 24.98
N ASP A 976 2.96 -13.56 24.33
CA ASP A 976 1.88 -14.54 24.30
C ASP A 976 2.42 -15.97 24.18
N TRP A 977 1.54 -16.92 24.46
CA TRP A 977 1.77 -18.36 24.30
C TRP A 977 0.68 -18.97 23.42
N LYS A 978 1.06 -19.88 22.52
CA LYS A 978 0.12 -20.60 21.66
C LYS A 978 -0.26 -21.94 22.26
N ARG A 979 -1.55 -22.26 22.21
CA ARG A 979 -2.11 -23.52 22.69
C ARG A 979 -2.45 -24.44 21.52
N THR A 980 -1.77 -25.58 21.40
CA THR A 980 -2.04 -26.60 20.37
C THR A 980 -2.31 -27.94 21.05
N GLY A 981 -3.50 -28.52 20.83
CA GLY A 981 -3.88 -29.80 21.47
C GLY A 981 -3.89 -29.76 23.00
N GLY A 982 -4.22 -28.60 23.58
CA GLY A 982 -4.23 -28.38 25.04
C GLY A 982 -2.88 -28.01 25.66
N ARG A 983 -1.77 -28.12 24.91
CA ARG A 983 -0.40 -27.84 25.37
C ARG A 983 0.11 -26.47 24.91
N TRP A 984 0.98 -25.86 25.71
CA TRP A 984 1.56 -24.53 25.49
C TRP A 984 2.87 -24.58 24.70
N SER A 985 3.07 -23.57 23.86
CA SER A 985 4.27 -23.34 23.06
C SER A 985 4.49 -21.83 22.88
N VAL A 986 5.74 -21.44 22.59
CA VAL A 986 6.10 -20.02 22.45
C VAL A 986 5.32 -19.36 21.31
N GLY A 987 4.69 -18.23 21.58
CA GLY A 987 4.04 -17.40 20.56
C GLY A 987 4.95 -16.24 20.14
N ASN A 988 4.72 -15.07 20.70
CA ASN A 988 5.45 -13.84 20.48
C ASN A 988 6.46 -13.63 21.61
N ALA A 989 7.73 -13.49 21.25
CA ALA A 989 8.81 -13.32 22.22
C ALA A 989 9.86 -12.34 21.70
N VAL A 990 10.55 -11.68 22.63
CA VAL A 990 11.71 -10.85 22.33
C VAL A 990 12.86 -11.28 23.22
N LEU A 991 13.97 -11.67 22.59
CA LEU A 991 15.24 -11.92 23.27
C LEU A 991 16.16 -10.71 23.08
N ASP A 992 16.73 -10.24 24.18
CA ASP A 992 17.80 -9.25 24.23
C ASP A 992 19.04 -9.95 24.83
N ASP A 993 20.11 -10.16 24.05
CA ASP A 993 21.41 -10.67 24.52
C ASP A 993 22.38 -9.48 24.66
N ASP A 994 22.66 -9.13 25.92
CA ASP A 994 23.54 -8.04 26.30
C ASP A 994 25.03 -8.42 26.10
N ALA A 995 25.36 -9.71 25.99
CA ALA A 995 26.73 -10.20 25.81
C ALA A 995 27.17 -10.20 24.33
N SER A 996 26.31 -10.67 23.42
CA SER A 996 26.59 -10.67 21.97
C SER A 996 26.14 -9.38 21.26
N GLY A 997 25.25 -8.60 21.89
CA GLY A 997 24.58 -7.46 21.26
C GLY A 997 23.47 -7.87 20.29
N CYS A 998 23.06 -9.14 20.31
CA CYS A 998 21.99 -9.71 19.50
C CYS A 998 20.61 -9.37 20.09
N ARG A 999 19.65 -9.02 19.22
CA ARG A 999 18.23 -8.95 19.59
C ARG A 999 17.42 -9.80 18.61
N ILE A 1000 16.65 -10.74 19.13
CA ILE A 1000 15.80 -11.61 18.31
C ILE A 1000 14.34 -11.33 18.63
N VAL A 1001 13.60 -10.86 17.64
CA VAL A 1001 12.13 -10.71 17.71
C VAL A 1001 11.50 -11.92 17.05
N VAL A 1002 10.69 -12.65 17.80
CA VAL A 1002 10.04 -13.90 17.37
C VAL A 1002 8.54 -13.66 17.23
N ARG A 1003 8.00 -13.91 16.03
CA ARG A 1003 6.56 -14.00 15.78
C ARG A 1003 6.20 -15.40 15.29
N THR A 1004 5.77 -16.26 16.20
CA THR A 1004 5.43 -17.63 15.84
C THR A 1004 4.11 -17.65 15.06
N ARG A 1005 4.12 -18.21 13.84
CA ARG A 1005 2.94 -18.35 12.97
C ARG A 1005 2.16 -19.60 13.31
N THR A 1006 2.81 -20.75 13.25
CA THR A 1006 2.20 -22.06 13.48
C THR A 1006 3.11 -22.91 14.34
N VAL A 1007 2.51 -23.72 15.21
CA VAL A 1007 3.21 -24.74 16.00
C VAL A 1007 2.43 -26.04 15.89
N THR A 1008 3.12 -27.09 15.45
CA THR A 1008 2.54 -28.44 15.32
C THR A 1008 3.29 -29.42 16.22
N PRO A 1009 2.59 -30.30 16.97
CA PRO A 1009 3.22 -31.42 17.68
C PRO A 1009 3.93 -32.36 16.69
N GLU A 1010 5.11 -32.85 17.05
CA GLU A 1010 5.88 -33.77 16.21
C GLU A 1010 5.81 -35.20 16.76
N GLY A 1011 5.25 -36.13 15.97
CA GLY A 1011 5.19 -37.56 16.27
C GLY A 1011 6.27 -38.34 15.52
N GLY A 1012 7.49 -38.43 16.07
CA GLY A 1012 8.60 -39.19 15.47
C GLY A 1012 9.96 -38.93 16.15
N LYS A 1013 10.97 -39.77 15.88
CA LYS A 1013 12.38 -39.53 16.27
C LYS A 1013 13.03 -38.50 15.33
N ILE A 1014 13.94 -37.69 15.87
CA ILE A 1014 14.73 -36.68 15.15
C ILE A 1014 15.95 -37.41 14.56
N GLU A 1015 16.00 -37.58 13.24
CA GLU A 1015 17.21 -37.97 12.49
C GLU A 1015 17.75 -36.77 11.70
#